data_AF-A0A179U9X7-F1
#
_entry.id   AF-A0A179U9X7-F1
#
_cell.length_a   1.000
_cell.length_b   1.000
_cell.length_c   1.000
_cell.angle_alpha   90.00
_cell.angle_beta   90.00
_cell.angle_gamma   90.00
#
_symmetry.space_group_name_H-M   'P 1'
#
loop_
_entity.id
_entity.type
_entity.pdbx_description
1 polymer ?
#
loop_
_entity_poly.entity_id
_entity_poly.type
_entity_poly.pdbx_seq_one_letter_code
_entity_poly.pdbx_strand_id
1 'polypeptide(L)'
;MQRRDNQEFHPLFPIWHIPCQLHDRDLLRKPVNWRPASSFVGLGVLSTNHYVEGGGAGPDGNPKEWYVTTANFYRQIRNFRIDITATNQGAYVAALHYQIAQATSLSNVDFIVSTEPGTTQQAIFTENGSGGVMSDLTFTGGNFGIYGGNQQFTAQRLKFTNCKTAVQLIWDWGWMWKNIEITGSATGFKLMSEDSVPRTGSIMVIDSIFRDTDTALLTFPATAEKGRGTTGITLDNVAFEEVRNAVADNEGKVYLAGSVLSVDTWAIGPVYFDISQRDYTLGMDFTTKRESTLLADQSTSLPKAPFFERQKPQYEAIPASKFVHMKDHAKGDGVTDDTAAFQSVLSQYASSDNIIFVDAGSYILTDTITIPVGAKIVGEGWSQLVAFGPNFQDERNPRPLVRVGNDGDHGDVEIQDLLFTTKGPTAGAVLVEWNIKATCSGCAGMWDSHVRIGGATGTELTSTECPAITSGVNDDGCKSGSLMMHITRSASAYMENVWLWTADHDIDDPDLQDDNNTLIQTSVYSARGLLVESTEATWLYGTSSEHAVYYQYNFYKAQKVFAGMIQTESPYYQPTPMPPAPFESAVGIFSGDPNYERCPHGSPGCDASWALRIIESSEIYIAGAGLYSWFTTYTQECIATRSCQNSMIQLEGNNGRVRIHNLISIGATNMIISDGTQVTSEANLAVDYHPYWSQITVVDPIHNTGAQRLIKQGLHTRNEDKCSVPPDVRVPGGRNPTDLPLVDIGGEADHGYFTLVNGSPYNWILTYNHSYQMDQWKWHDVPAGESVQCEWQFAESFNRFDDKGEAFYTLEGTNKTFQIWARYYQDDPDNEFHLHVLYDGLETKDVPKGTSLDYPSRGGIGDMRAINWVLTGSETEGFWSSHKPPIAWMSSILHIIGDRKLKHVCMPGSHDAGMSKLDGHTQFSNEGNTLTQYLNVYDQLRRGSRYFDVRPAIGNGGKYLTGHYGYIDILEIGWQGGNGESIQEIVDGINRFTAENPELIIINLDLTLDTDNGYKPFNDEQWSKTFDLFEGVTHRRGGLQGDLSEKKMNEYIGNGQACVIIIASGGPTRPDKGIYSTRQFPRYDSYSNTDQIDTMAADQIAKLKGNRNLVPNDGERKDIFHVFSWTLTLTRVFERTIADQSIELGYDPLFWRGYHSFTPFSYPSVLYMDFIGSAEQDTKTLEKTTGEVTAMAMAVNMQIASQNCYVGGGSIEPKKPESPVAHQPTPGSASPPLRPCLISLTSATLLIPLVFFYSCIF
;
A
#
# COMPACT_ATOMS: atom_id res chain seq x y z
N MET A 1 43.30 34.96 -48.75
CA MET A 1 42.36 35.80 -49.51
C MET A 1 41.31 36.34 -48.54
N GLN A 2 40.75 37.51 -48.85
CA GLN A 2 40.05 38.47 -47.98
C GLN A 2 38.98 37.95 -47.02
N ARG A 3 38.91 38.61 -45.85
CA ARG A 3 37.75 38.71 -44.95
C ARG A 3 36.49 39.14 -45.72
N ARG A 4 35.35 38.55 -45.39
CA ARG A 4 34.05 39.23 -45.37
C ARG A 4 33.33 38.85 -44.09
N ASP A 5 32.92 39.88 -43.39
CA ASP A 5 32.18 39.86 -42.14
C ASP A 5 30.81 39.21 -42.34
N ASN A 6 30.51 38.20 -41.52
CA ASN A 6 29.16 37.87 -41.09
C ASN A 6 29.23 37.76 -39.57
N GLN A 7 28.44 38.56 -38.86
CA GLN A 7 28.23 38.45 -37.43
C GLN A 7 27.54 37.11 -37.17
N GLU A 8 28.31 36.11 -36.75
CA GLU A 8 27.77 34.91 -36.11
C GLU A 8 27.31 35.29 -34.70
N PHE A 9 26.05 34.98 -34.40
CA PHE A 9 25.50 34.99 -33.05
C PHE A 9 26.32 34.01 -32.20
N HIS A 10 27.09 34.54 -31.25
CA HIS A 10 27.69 33.72 -30.21
C HIS A 10 26.61 33.36 -29.18
N PRO A 11 26.34 32.08 -28.90
CA PRO A 11 25.50 31.70 -27.76
C PRO A 11 26.24 32.08 -26.48
N LEU A 12 25.60 32.84 -25.59
CA LEU A 12 26.14 33.32 -24.32
C LEU A 12 26.03 32.29 -23.17
N PHE A 13 25.84 31.00 -23.48
CA PHE A 13 25.98 29.93 -22.48
C PHE A 13 27.39 29.36 -22.54
N PRO A 14 28.14 29.27 -21.42
CA PRO A 14 29.32 28.43 -21.36
C PRO A 14 28.85 26.97 -21.36
N ILE A 15 28.54 26.42 -22.54
CA ILE A 15 28.63 24.99 -22.75
C ILE A 15 30.13 24.69 -22.62
N TRP A 16 30.54 24.14 -21.49
CA TRP A 16 31.83 23.47 -21.39
C TRP A 16 31.79 22.19 -22.22
N HIS A 17 31.76 22.34 -23.54
CA HIS A 17 32.23 21.30 -24.43
C HIS A 17 33.75 21.37 -24.31
N ILE A 18 34.37 20.52 -23.48
CA ILE A 18 35.78 20.24 -23.65
C ILE A 18 35.88 19.55 -25.01
N PRO A 19 36.39 20.20 -26.06
CA PRO A 19 36.65 19.50 -27.31
C PRO A 19 37.88 18.65 -27.00
N CYS A 20 37.68 17.42 -26.56
CA CYS A 20 38.76 16.45 -26.62
C CYS A 20 38.99 16.14 -28.10
N GLN A 21 39.79 16.99 -28.77
CA GLN A 21 40.62 16.53 -29.88
C GLN A 21 41.63 15.52 -29.30
N LEU A 22 41.15 14.31 -29.01
CA LEU A 22 41.98 13.17 -28.69
C LEU A 22 41.86 12.20 -29.86
N HIS A 23 42.93 12.15 -30.64
CA HIS A 23 43.12 11.31 -31.82
C HIS A 23 43.27 9.81 -31.49
N ASP A 24 42.69 9.32 -30.39
CA ASP A 24 42.86 7.95 -29.95
C ASP A 24 41.53 7.22 -29.86
N ARG A 25 41.32 6.27 -30.78
CA ARG A 25 40.05 5.56 -31.01
C ARG A 25 39.65 4.60 -29.87
N ASP A 26 40.49 4.41 -28.86
CA ASP A 26 40.27 3.44 -27.77
C ASP A 26 39.80 4.05 -26.43
N LEU A 27 39.69 5.38 -26.31
CA LEU A 27 39.23 6.05 -25.07
C LEU A 27 37.71 6.23 -24.97
N LEU A 28 36.95 6.01 -26.05
CA LEU A 28 35.49 6.24 -26.10
C LEU A 28 34.64 5.18 -25.37
N ARG A 29 35.25 4.21 -24.70
CA ARG A 29 34.52 3.16 -23.95
C ARG A 29 34.63 3.29 -22.43
N LYS A 30 35.29 4.32 -21.91
CA LYS A 30 35.48 4.52 -20.46
C LYS A 30 35.20 5.98 -20.06
N PRO A 31 34.50 6.24 -18.95
CA PRO A 31 34.30 7.59 -18.42
C PRO A 31 35.63 8.36 -18.29
N VAL A 32 35.62 9.66 -18.61
CA VAL A 32 36.82 10.51 -18.48
C VAL A 32 37.16 10.65 -17.00
N ASN A 33 38.41 10.32 -16.62
CA ASN A 33 38.86 10.38 -15.23
C ASN A 33 39.39 11.78 -14.87
N TRP A 34 38.68 12.47 -13.98
CA TRP A 34 39.04 13.77 -13.42
C TRP A 34 39.71 13.58 -12.08
N ARG A 35 41.00 13.90 -12.02
CA ARG A 35 41.80 13.79 -10.81
C ARG A 35 42.42 15.15 -10.47
N PRO A 36 41.86 15.92 -9.51
CA PRO A 36 42.45 17.19 -9.10
C PRO A 36 43.85 17.00 -8.51
N ALA A 37 44.66 18.06 -8.60
CA ALA A 37 45.99 18.08 -7.97
C ALA A 37 45.86 17.92 -6.45
N SER A 38 46.89 17.36 -5.80
CA SER A 38 46.90 17.22 -4.33
C SER A 38 46.84 18.56 -3.59
N SER A 39 47.23 19.65 -4.28
CA SER A 39 47.15 21.03 -3.80
C SER A 39 45.81 21.71 -4.12
N PHE A 40 44.80 20.99 -4.61
CA PHE A 40 43.50 21.57 -4.93
C PHE A 40 42.85 22.19 -3.70
N VAL A 41 42.30 23.39 -3.87
CA VAL A 41 41.51 24.13 -2.90
C VAL A 41 40.31 24.69 -3.65
N GLY A 42 39.12 24.40 -3.18
CA GLY A 42 37.87 24.80 -3.80
C GLY A 42 36.70 24.04 -3.19
N LEU A 43 35.49 24.56 -3.38
CA LEU A 43 34.26 23.99 -2.84
C LEU A 43 33.93 22.64 -3.50
N GLY A 44 34.07 22.55 -4.82
CA GLY A 44 33.98 21.32 -5.60
C GLY A 44 34.95 21.32 -6.79
N VAL A 45 35.42 20.15 -7.24
CA VAL A 45 36.24 20.04 -8.47
C VAL A 45 35.46 20.54 -9.69
N LEU A 46 34.17 20.23 -9.70
CA LEU A 46 33.16 20.88 -10.53
C LEU A 46 32.22 21.69 -9.63
N SER A 47 31.77 22.85 -10.14
CA SER A 47 30.86 23.74 -9.42
C SER A 47 29.80 24.27 -10.38
N THR A 48 28.52 24.03 -10.09
CA THR A 48 27.39 24.53 -10.90
C THR A 48 26.95 25.94 -10.53
N ASN A 49 27.35 26.42 -9.35
CA ASN A 49 27.21 27.81 -8.94
C ASN A 49 28.44 28.22 -8.13
N HIS A 50 28.87 29.48 -8.22
CA HIS A 50 30.09 29.96 -7.57
C HIS A 50 29.78 31.16 -6.68
N TYR A 51 30.21 31.11 -5.44
CA TYR A 51 30.10 32.22 -4.50
C TYR A 51 31.01 33.38 -4.88
N VAL A 52 30.48 34.60 -4.89
CA VAL A 52 31.26 35.80 -5.16
C VAL A 52 31.95 36.24 -3.87
N GLU A 53 33.29 36.14 -3.83
CA GLU A 53 34.07 36.53 -2.66
C GLU A 53 33.85 38.01 -2.31
N GLY A 54 33.36 38.28 -1.10
CA GLY A 54 33.03 39.65 -0.67
C GLY A 54 31.84 40.28 -1.41
N GLY A 55 31.03 39.49 -2.12
CA GLY A 55 29.95 39.97 -2.99
C GLY A 55 28.71 40.52 -2.28
N GLY A 56 28.62 40.40 -0.95
CA GLY A 56 27.45 40.84 -0.18
C GLY A 56 26.25 39.91 -0.34
N ALA A 57 25.04 40.46 -0.23
CA ALA A 57 23.80 39.72 -0.49
C ALA A 57 23.44 39.79 -1.98
N GLY A 58 23.04 38.65 -2.54
CA GLY A 58 22.47 38.52 -3.88
C GLY A 58 21.01 38.99 -3.95
N PRO A 59 20.40 38.94 -5.15
CA PRO A 59 19.04 39.42 -5.40
C PRO A 59 17.95 38.63 -4.66
N ASP A 60 18.25 37.40 -4.25
CA ASP A 60 17.38 36.53 -3.44
C ASP A 60 17.57 36.71 -1.92
N GLY A 61 18.47 37.61 -1.51
CA GLY A 61 18.81 37.88 -0.10
C GLY A 61 19.83 36.90 0.51
N ASN A 62 20.28 35.88 -0.23
CA ASN A 62 21.34 34.96 0.17
C ASN A 62 22.73 35.56 -0.14
N PRO A 63 23.87 34.94 0.24
CA PRO A 63 25.17 35.39 -0.22
C PRO A 63 25.22 35.46 -1.76
N LYS A 64 25.86 36.50 -2.31
CA LYS A 64 25.92 36.68 -3.77
C LYS A 64 26.65 35.51 -4.43
N GLU A 65 25.98 34.89 -5.40
CA GLU A 65 26.48 33.80 -6.24
C GLU A 65 26.38 34.18 -7.72
N TRP A 66 26.95 33.38 -8.62
CA TRP A 66 26.87 33.63 -10.06
C TRP A 66 25.45 33.52 -10.62
N TYR A 67 24.64 32.64 -10.04
CA TYR A 67 23.26 32.41 -10.45
C TYR A 67 22.37 32.40 -9.21
N VAL A 68 21.15 32.92 -9.34
CA VAL A 68 20.10 32.65 -8.35
C VAL A 68 19.80 31.16 -8.38
N THR A 69 19.82 30.51 -7.22
CA THR A 69 19.85 29.04 -7.15
C THR A 69 18.56 28.39 -7.66
N THR A 70 17.42 29.03 -7.41
CA THR A 70 16.09 28.62 -7.92
C THR A 70 15.90 28.92 -9.41
N ALA A 71 16.83 29.63 -10.06
CA ALA A 71 16.84 29.90 -11.50
C ALA A 71 18.03 29.27 -12.23
N ASN A 72 18.76 28.36 -11.57
CA ASN A 72 19.95 27.73 -12.13
C ASN A 72 19.60 26.50 -13.00
N PHE A 73 18.87 26.75 -14.10
CA PHE A 73 18.26 25.76 -14.99
C PHE A 73 19.22 25.18 -16.06
N TYR A 74 18.74 24.18 -16.81
CA TYR A 74 19.33 23.68 -18.08
C TYR A 74 20.81 23.27 -18.02
N ARG A 75 21.12 22.28 -17.18
CA ARG A 75 22.48 21.75 -16.98
C ARG A 75 22.50 20.23 -17.09
N GLN A 76 23.54 19.69 -17.72
CA GLN A 76 23.77 18.25 -17.74
C GLN A 76 25.23 17.95 -17.38
N ILE A 77 25.43 17.00 -16.47
CA ILE A 77 26.74 16.40 -16.20
C ILE A 77 26.58 14.90 -16.39
N ARG A 78 27.32 14.33 -17.36
CA ARG A 78 27.25 12.90 -17.66
C ARG A 78 28.55 12.27 -18.09
N ASN A 79 28.71 10.97 -17.78
CA ASN A 79 29.80 10.10 -18.23
C ASN A 79 31.19 10.43 -17.68
N PHE A 80 31.28 10.78 -16.39
CA PHE A 80 32.54 11.12 -15.73
C PHE A 80 32.93 10.15 -14.63
N ARG A 81 34.23 10.08 -14.36
CA ARG A 81 34.77 9.53 -13.12
C ARG A 81 35.53 10.64 -12.41
N ILE A 82 35.11 11.02 -11.20
CA ILE A 82 35.74 12.10 -10.44
C ILE A 82 36.41 11.51 -9.20
N ASP A 83 37.75 11.50 -9.20
CA ASP A 83 38.59 10.89 -8.17
C ASP A 83 39.33 11.95 -7.36
N ILE A 84 38.79 12.29 -6.18
CA ILE A 84 39.36 13.31 -5.30
C ILE A 84 40.29 12.75 -4.20
N THR A 85 40.63 11.46 -4.26
CA THR A 85 41.45 10.78 -3.24
C THR A 85 42.81 11.43 -2.99
N ALA A 86 43.35 12.13 -4.00
CA ALA A 86 44.65 12.81 -3.91
C ALA A 86 44.59 14.17 -3.18
N THR A 87 43.41 14.76 -3.00
CA THR A 87 43.25 16.07 -2.35
C THR A 87 43.45 15.98 -0.85
N ASN A 88 43.56 17.13 -0.17
CA ASN A 88 43.74 17.18 1.27
C ASN A 88 42.53 16.57 2.01
N GLN A 89 42.75 15.52 2.78
CA GLN A 89 41.71 14.77 3.49
C GLN A 89 41.02 15.57 4.61
N GLY A 90 41.59 16.69 5.08
CA GLY A 90 41.00 17.54 6.12
C GLY A 90 40.36 18.83 5.60
N ALA A 91 40.34 19.05 4.28
CA ALA A 91 39.96 20.33 3.68
C ALA A 91 38.49 20.42 3.22
N TYR A 92 37.66 19.40 3.49
CA TYR A 92 36.23 19.37 3.11
C TYR A 92 35.99 19.51 1.60
N VAL A 93 36.92 19.01 0.78
CA VAL A 93 36.81 19.07 -0.68
C VAL A 93 35.65 18.20 -1.15
N ALA A 94 34.74 18.76 -1.95
CA ALA A 94 33.75 17.99 -2.70
C ALA A 94 34.26 17.63 -4.11
N ALA A 95 33.78 16.52 -4.67
CA ALA A 95 34.00 16.22 -6.08
C ALA A 95 33.12 17.12 -6.97
N LEU A 96 31.89 17.39 -6.53
CA LEU A 96 30.94 18.23 -7.23
C LEU A 96 30.18 19.12 -6.25
N HIS A 97 30.20 20.43 -6.46
CA HIS A 97 29.25 21.38 -5.87
C HIS A 97 28.07 21.53 -6.85
N TYR A 98 26.88 21.04 -6.47
CA TYR A 98 25.72 20.79 -7.35
C TYR A 98 24.47 21.58 -6.95
N GLN A 99 24.59 22.88 -6.78
CA GLN A 99 23.48 23.78 -6.49
C GLN A 99 22.75 24.15 -7.79
N ILE A 100 21.55 23.61 -8.02
CA ILE A 100 20.82 23.66 -9.30
C ILE A 100 19.28 23.77 -9.16
N ALA A 101 18.58 24.00 -10.27
CA ALA A 101 17.12 24.01 -10.38
C ALA A 101 16.55 23.01 -11.45
N GLN A 102 15.33 23.21 -11.95
CA GLN A 102 14.66 22.36 -12.94
C GLN A 102 15.42 22.22 -14.28
N ALA A 103 15.04 21.22 -15.08
CA ALA A 103 15.70 20.84 -16.34
C ALA A 103 17.22 20.61 -16.18
N THR A 104 17.62 20.02 -15.06
CA THR A 104 19.00 19.62 -14.82
C THR A 104 19.09 18.13 -14.58
N SER A 105 20.14 17.51 -15.13
CA SER A 105 20.42 16.08 -14.93
C SER A 105 21.88 15.78 -14.63
N LEU A 106 22.08 14.90 -13.64
CA LEU A 106 23.37 14.28 -13.34
C LEU A 106 23.22 12.79 -13.63
N SER A 107 23.92 12.26 -14.64
CA SER A 107 23.76 10.86 -15.08
C SER A 107 25.06 10.13 -15.37
N ASN A 108 25.17 8.84 -15.00
CA ASN A 108 26.34 8.02 -15.31
C ASN A 108 27.67 8.62 -14.82
N VAL A 109 27.77 8.92 -13.53
CA VAL A 109 28.99 9.48 -12.89
C VAL A 109 29.48 8.62 -11.74
N ASP A 110 30.78 8.33 -11.76
CA ASP A 110 31.50 7.60 -10.72
C ASP A 110 32.28 8.56 -9.81
N PHE A 111 31.92 8.63 -8.54
CA PHE A 111 32.61 9.42 -7.53
C PHE A 111 33.53 8.54 -6.68
N ILE A 112 34.81 8.90 -6.62
CA ILE A 112 35.83 8.17 -5.87
C ILE A 112 36.49 9.10 -4.86
N VAL A 113 36.28 8.77 -3.60
CA VAL A 113 36.64 9.58 -2.45
C VAL A 113 37.44 8.72 -1.46
N SER A 114 38.32 9.34 -0.66
CA SER A 114 39.13 8.62 0.33
C SER A 114 38.27 7.78 1.28
N THR A 115 38.72 6.57 1.62
CA THR A 115 38.10 5.68 2.64
C THR A 115 38.77 5.79 4.00
N GLU A 116 39.74 6.69 4.17
CA GLU A 116 40.43 6.89 5.45
C GLU A 116 39.43 7.36 6.53
N PRO A 117 39.41 6.78 7.75
CA PRO A 117 38.38 7.06 8.76
C PRO A 117 38.23 8.53 9.18
N GLY A 118 39.30 9.33 9.01
CA GLY A 118 39.35 10.76 9.36
C GLY A 118 39.15 11.73 8.20
N THR A 119 38.83 11.24 6.99
CA THR A 119 38.60 12.12 5.83
C THR A 119 37.36 13.00 6.03
N THR A 120 37.41 14.23 5.53
CA THR A 120 36.28 15.16 5.43
C THR A 120 35.81 15.37 3.99
N GLN A 121 36.45 14.70 3.02
CA GLN A 121 36.09 14.76 1.62
C GLN A 121 34.66 14.25 1.36
N GLN A 122 34.02 14.81 0.34
CA GLN A 122 32.61 14.55 -0.01
C GLN A 122 32.51 14.29 -1.51
N ALA A 123 31.58 13.47 -1.96
CA ALA A 123 31.34 13.34 -3.40
C ALA A 123 30.52 14.53 -3.91
N ILE A 124 29.29 14.71 -3.43
CA ILE A 124 28.43 15.84 -3.81
C ILE A 124 28.19 16.76 -2.61
N PHE A 125 28.34 18.06 -2.83
CA PHE A 125 27.87 19.12 -1.95
C PHE A 125 26.76 19.93 -2.63
N THR A 126 25.61 20.11 -1.99
CA THR A 126 24.48 20.88 -2.56
C THR A 126 23.61 21.47 -1.47
N GLU A 127 23.90 22.66 -1.00
CA GLU A 127 23.27 23.27 0.18
C GLU A 127 21.85 23.83 -0.05
N ASN A 128 21.44 24.12 -1.29
CA ASN A 128 20.09 24.56 -1.65
C ASN A 128 19.79 24.39 -3.16
N GLY A 129 18.58 24.77 -3.59
CA GLY A 129 18.13 24.79 -5.00
C GLY A 129 16.66 24.38 -5.15
N SER A 130 16.19 24.21 -6.40
CA SER A 130 14.83 23.70 -6.74
C SER A 130 14.92 22.61 -7.82
N GLY A 131 15.52 21.50 -7.43
CA GLY A 131 16.18 20.56 -8.31
C GLY A 131 15.28 19.61 -9.08
N GLY A 132 15.94 18.97 -10.05
CA GLY A 132 15.42 18.03 -11.03
C GLY A 132 15.87 16.59 -10.76
N VAL A 133 16.66 16.00 -11.67
CA VAL A 133 16.90 14.55 -11.72
C VAL A 133 18.37 14.18 -11.55
N MET A 134 18.63 13.12 -10.78
CA MET A 134 19.94 12.48 -10.73
C MET A 134 19.76 10.98 -10.90
N SER A 135 20.57 10.37 -11.76
CA SER A 135 20.43 8.96 -12.04
C SER A 135 21.74 8.26 -12.35
N ASP A 136 21.79 6.94 -12.17
CA ASP A 136 22.91 6.12 -12.63
C ASP A 136 24.28 6.55 -12.04
N LEU A 137 24.34 6.77 -10.72
CA LEU A 137 25.56 7.26 -10.06
C LEU A 137 26.17 6.21 -9.14
N THR A 138 27.50 6.21 -9.07
CA THR A 138 28.23 5.38 -8.09
C THR A 138 29.09 6.24 -7.18
N PHE A 139 29.13 5.86 -5.90
CA PHE A 139 29.86 6.57 -4.85
C PHE A 139 30.73 5.58 -4.09
N THR A 140 32.04 5.80 -4.07
CA THR A 140 33.00 4.97 -3.33
C THR A 140 33.77 5.81 -2.31
N GLY A 141 33.66 5.47 -1.03
CA GLY A 141 34.35 6.17 0.05
C GLY A 141 33.73 7.52 0.41
N GLY A 142 34.47 8.32 1.19
CA GLY A 142 34.12 9.68 1.59
C GLY A 142 33.43 9.78 2.95
N ASN A 143 33.50 10.98 3.53
CA ASN A 143 32.71 11.34 4.71
C ASN A 143 31.21 11.35 4.36
N PHE A 144 30.90 11.87 3.16
CA PHE A 144 29.56 11.88 2.58
C PHE A 144 29.60 11.46 1.11
N GLY A 145 28.65 10.62 0.69
CA GLY A 145 28.31 10.48 -0.72
C GLY A 145 27.63 11.75 -1.21
N ILE A 146 26.50 12.10 -0.60
CA ILE A 146 25.80 13.38 -0.82
C ILE A 146 25.70 14.11 0.51
N TYR A 147 26.07 15.39 0.53
CA TYR A 147 25.89 16.31 1.65
C TYR A 147 25.13 17.54 1.16
N GLY A 148 23.89 17.74 1.59
CA GLY A 148 23.12 18.85 1.03
C GLY A 148 21.64 18.87 1.33
N GLY A 149 20.92 19.82 0.76
CA GLY A 149 19.48 19.99 0.82
C GLY A 149 18.96 20.76 -0.39
N ASN A 150 17.71 20.53 -0.76
CA ASN A 150 17.05 21.15 -1.90
C ASN A 150 15.53 21.06 -1.70
N GLN A 151 14.74 21.96 -2.29
CA GLN A 151 13.28 21.93 -2.20
C GLN A 151 12.71 20.54 -2.50
N GLN A 152 13.00 20.03 -3.70
CA GLN A 152 12.62 18.69 -4.14
C GLN A 152 13.64 18.08 -5.10
N PHE A 153 13.62 16.75 -5.24
CA PHE A 153 14.47 16.03 -6.20
C PHE A 153 13.93 14.64 -6.52
N THR A 154 14.30 14.14 -7.69
CA THR A 154 14.15 12.72 -8.06
C THR A 154 15.51 12.07 -8.27
N ALA A 155 15.88 11.13 -7.40
CA ALA A 155 17.15 10.40 -7.44
C ALA A 155 16.91 8.92 -7.72
N GLN A 156 17.54 8.35 -8.76
CA GLN A 156 17.24 6.98 -9.22
C GLN A 156 18.46 6.16 -9.63
N ARG A 157 18.57 4.89 -9.24
CA ARG A 157 19.69 4.01 -9.65
C ARG A 157 21.04 4.51 -9.11
N LEU A 158 21.10 4.76 -7.80
CA LEU A 158 22.31 5.25 -7.12
C LEU A 158 22.93 4.15 -6.26
N LYS A 159 24.25 4.00 -6.33
CA LYS A 159 25.00 2.99 -5.57
C LYS A 159 26.07 3.62 -4.68
N PHE A 160 26.01 3.37 -3.38
CA PHE A 160 26.97 3.85 -2.39
C PHE A 160 27.74 2.69 -1.78
N THR A 161 29.07 2.77 -1.76
CA THR A 161 29.95 1.73 -1.23
C THR A 161 30.98 2.33 -0.29
N ASN A 162 30.98 1.90 0.98
CA ASN A 162 31.93 2.29 2.01
C ASN A 162 32.00 3.81 2.26
N CYS A 163 30.89 4.53 2.08
CA CYS A 163 30.76 5.92 2.53
C CYS A 163 30.58 5.93 4.04
N LYS A 164 31.15 6.89 4.79
CA LYS A 164 30.83 6.98 6.23
C LYS A 164 29.34 7.28 6.44
N THR A 165 28.82 8.26 5.71
CA THR A 165 27.38 8.51 5.55
C THR A 165 27.08 8.54 4.05
N ALA A 166 26.13 7.73 3.57
CA ALA A 166 25.81 7.72 2.14
C ALA A 166 25.18 9.05 1.70
N VAL A 167 24.16 9.50 2.43
CA VAL A 167 23.45 10.76 2.18
C VAL A 167 23.21 11.48 3.49
N GLN A 168 23.61 12.75 3.58
CA GLN A 168 23.19 13.69 4.61
C GLN A 168 22.27 14.72 3.97
N LEU A 169 20.98 14.66 4.30
CA LEU A 169 20.01 15.68 3.95
C LEU A 169 19.90 16.71 5.08
N ILE A 170 20.38 17.93 4.83
CA ILE A 170 20.35 19.03 5.82
C ILE A 170 19.02 19.79 5.84
N TRP A 171 18.29 19.79 4.72
CA TRP A 171 16.91 20.26 4.61
C TRP A 171 16.29 19.76 3.29
N ASP A 172 14.97 19.65 3.24
CA ASP A 172 14.18 19.50 2.01
C ASP A 172 12.72 19.85 2.29
N TRP A 173 11.90 19.85 1.25
CA TRP A 173 10.46 19.69 1.40
C TRP A 173 10.06 18.23 1.12
N GLY A 174 10.54 17.67 0.02
CA GLY A 174 10.39 16.25 -0.25
C GLY A 174 11.23 15.71 -1.40
N TRP A 175 11.83 14.53 -1.25
CA TRP A 175 12.60 13.86 -2.31
C TRP A 175 12.13 12.41 -2.56
N MET A 176 12.16 11.99 -3.82
CA MET A 176 11.99 10.61 -4.24
C MET A 176 13.34 9.94 -4.50
N TRP A 177 13.55 8.78 -3.88
CA TRP A 177 14.77 7.98 -3.96
C TRP A 177 14.44 6.56 -4.42
N LYS A 178 14.67 6.26 -5.70
CA LYS A 178 14.33 4.97 -6.32
C LYS A 178 15.55 4.14 -6.65
N ASN A 179 15.49 2.83 -6.43
CA ASN A 179 16.59 1.92 -6.75
C ASN A 179 17.94 2.41 -6.16
N ILE A 180 17.94 2.59 -4.85
CA ILE A 180 19.14 2.99 -4.09
C ILE A 180 19.77 1.75 -3.50
N GLU A 181 21.06 1.56 -3.75
CA GLU A 181 21.87 0.51 -3.14
C GLU A 181 22.93 1.12 -2.23
N ILE A 182 22.90 0.80 -0.94
CA ILE A 182 23.92 1.24 0.03
C ILE A 182 24.61 0.00 0.62
N THR A 183 25.94 -0.01 0.66
CA THR A 183 26.73 -1.12 1.22
C THR A 183 27.93 -0.61 2.02
N GLY A 184 28.08 -1.09 3.25
CA GLY A 184 29.26 -0.83 4.08
C GLY A 184 29.31 0.57 4.70
N SER A 185 28.17 1.26 4.81
CA SER A 185 28.11 2.63 5.36
C SER A 185 27.77 2.63 6.85
N ALA A 186 28.27 3.57 7.65
CA ALA A 186 27.82 3.68 9.05
C ALA A 186 26.37 4.20 9.11
N THR A 187 26.06 5.21 8.29
CA THR A 187 24.69 5.71 8.11
C THR A 187 24.32 5.73 6.63
N GLY A 188 23.12 5.26 6.29
CA GLY A 188 22.55 5.40 4.95
C GLY A 188 22.14 6.85 4.70
N PHE A 189 20.90 7.20 5.02
CA PHE A 189 20.38 8.56 5.02
C PHE A 189 20.44 9.16 6.42
N LYS A 190 20.98 10.37 6.53
CA LYS A 190 20.98 11.19 7.75
C LYS A 190 20.18 12.46 7.49
N LEU A 191 18.96 12.50 8.03
CA LEU A 191 17.93 13.51 7.83
C LEU A 191 18.02 14.56 8.94
N MET A 192 19.15 15.27 8.99
CA MET A 192 19.45 16.18 10.08
C MET A 192 20.06 17.47 9.56
N SER A 193 19.57 18.61 10.05
CA SER A 193 20.22 19.88 9.79
C SER A 193 21.48 20.03 10.66
N GLU A 194 22.36 20.95 10.24
CA GLU A 194 23.56 21.29 11.01
C GLU A 194 23.23 22.02 12.32
N ASP A 195 22.17 22.83 12.32
CA ASP A 195 21.74 23.65 13.45
C ASP A 195 20.83 22.89 14.44
N SER A 196 20.63 21.58 14.23
CA SER A 196 19.75 20.73 15.04
C SER A 196 18.27 21.15 15.04
N VAL A 197 17.84 21.94 14.05
CA VAL A 197 16.44 22.29 13.79
C VAL A 197 15.85 21.29 12.78
N PRO A 198 14.65 20.72 12.99
CA PRO A 198 14.07 19.77 12.06
C PRO A 198 13.65 20.43 10.73
N ARG A 199 14.55 20.44 9.74
CA ARG A 199 14.37 21.10 8.43
C ARG A 199 14.10 20.15 7.27
N THR A 200 14.22 18.84 7.47
CA THR A 200 13.89 17.83 6.47
C THR A 200 12.39 17.55 6.50
N GLY A 201 11.70 17.89 5.43
CA GLY A 201 10.25 17.76 5.28
C GLY A 201 9.83 16.32 5.09
N SER A 202 10.30 15.64 4.03
CA SER A 202 9.93 14.24 3.79
C SER A 202 10.83 13.49 2.82
N ILE A 203 10.89 12.17 2.95
CA ILE A 203 11.68 11.28 2.09
C ILE A 203 10.88 10.04 1.69
N MET A 204 10.92 9.68 0.41
CA MET A 204 10.36 8.41 -0.10
C MET A 204 11.49 7.57 -0.66
N VAL A 205 11.76 6.42 -0.03
CA VAL A 205 12.74 5.44 -0.51
C VAL A 205 11.98 4.27 -1.11
N ILE A 206 12.17 4.02 -2.41
CA ILE A 206 11.42 3.02 -3.16
C ILE A 206 12.34 2.04 -3.90
N ASP A 207 11.97 0.77 -3.96
CA ASP A 207 12.69 -0.29 -4.70
C ASP A 207 14.19 -0.38 -4.34
N SER A 208 14.55 -0.28 -3.05
CA SER A 208 15.93 -0.01 -2.60
C SER A 208 16.49 -1.07 -1.66
N ILE A 209 17.83 -1.16 -1.54
CA ILE A 209 18.50 -2.15 -0.70
C ILE A 209 19.64 -1.52 0.12
N PHE A 210 19.66 -1.82 1.42
CA PHE A 210 20.73 -1.45 2.35
C PHE A 210 21.46 -2.71 2.83
N ARG A 211 22.79 -2.68 2.82
CA ARG A 211 23.65 -3.80 3.21
C ARG A 211 24.74 -3.35 4.16
N ASP A 212 25.07 -4.16 5.16
CA ASP A 212 26.23 -3.93 6.06
C ASP A 212 26.26 -2.47 6.54
N THR A 213 25.15 -2.03 7.12
CA THR A 213 24.91 -0.62 7.49
C THR A 213 24.40 -0.51 8.91
N ASP A 214 25.01 0.30 9.78
CA ASP A 214 24.58 0.39 11.18
C ASP A 214 23.18 1.04 11.29
N THR A 215 22.95 2.19 10.66
CA THR A 215 21.62 2.82 10.61
C THR A 215 21.27 3.25 9.19
N ALA A 216 20.23 2.65 8.58
CA ALA A 216 19.83 2.95 7.21
C ALA A 216 19.20 4.35 7.09
N LEU A 217 18.31 4.76 7.98
CA LEU A 217 17.77 6.13 8.07
C LEU A 217 17.89 6.67 9.51
N LEU A 218 18.55 7.80 9.68
CA LEU A 218 18.68 8.53 10.95
C LEU A 218 17.93 9.87 10.85
N THR A 219 17.00 10.12 11.77
CA THR A 219 16.11 11.31 11.76
C THR A 219 16.13 12.07 13.10
N PHE A 220 15.49 13.24 13.16
CA PHE A 220 15.04 13.84 14.41
C PHE A 220 13.87 13.04 15.02
N PRO A 221 13.57 13.21 16.34
CA PRO A 221 12.48 12.50 16.99
C PRO A 221 11.12 12.84 16.34
N ALA A 222 10.42 11.80 15.89
CA ALA A 222 9.08 11.90 15.33
C ALA A 222 8.01 12.03 16.43
N THR A 223 7.03 12.90 16.21
CA THR A 223 5.88 13.16 17.09
C THR A 223 4.60 13.39 16.30
N ALA A 224 3.45 12.99 16.85
CA ALA A 224 2.14 13.24 16.26
C ALA A 224 1.66 14.70 16.42
N GLU A 225 2.38 15.51 17.20
CA GLU A 225 2.09 16.95 17.35
C GLU A 225 2.36 17.71 16.06
N LYS A 226 1.37 18.49 15.61
CA LYS A 226 1.46 19.34 14.42
C LYS A 226 2.51 20.43 14.61
N GLY A 227 3.16 20.85 13.52
CA GLY A 227 4.10 21.97 13.54
C GLY A 227 5.44 21.70 14.24
N ARG A 228 5.75 20.44 14.57
CA ARG A 228 6.98 20.06 15.29
C ARG A 228 8.15 19.63 14.39
N GLY A 229 7.97 19.68 13.07
CA GLY A 229 9.03 19.33 12.12
C GLY A 229 9.36 17.83 12.10
N THR A 230 8.38 16.95 12.31
CA THR A 230 8.59 15.52 12.05
C THR A 230 8.78 15.30 10.56
N THR A 231 9.91 14.69 10.18
CA THR A 231 10.18 14.28 8.81
C THR A 231 9.25 13.14 8.41
N GLY A 232 8.46 13.33 7.35
CA GLY A 232 7.63 12.26 6.79
C GLY A 232 8.50 11.23 6.08
N ILE A 233 8.42 9.96 6.46
CA ILE A 233 9.26 8.89 5.87
C ILE A 233 8.35 7.84 5.26
N THR A 234 8.56 7.51 3.99
CA THR A 234 7.95 6.35 3.31
C THR A 234 9.05 5.42 2.81
N LEU A 235 8.99 4.15 3.18
CA LEU A 235 9.76 3.07 2.59
C LEU A 235 8.79 2.20 1.78
N ASP A 236 9.01 2.02 0.47
CA ASP A 236 8.18 1.16 -0.37
C ASP A 236 9.05 0.17 -1.14
N ASN A 237 8.88 -1.12 -0.89
CA ASN A 237 9.66 -2.20 -1.49
C ASN A 237 11.17 -2.08 -1.18
N VAL A 238 11.53 -2.13 0.11
CA VAL A 238 12.91 -1.90 0.58
C VAL A 238 13.46 -3.11 1.34
N ALA A 239 14.70 -3.51 1.07
CA ALA A 239 15.38 -4.62 1.75
C ALA A 239 16.59 -4.18 2.60
N PHE A 240 16.89 -4.96 3.62
CA PHE A 240 17.90 -4.74 4.64
C PHE A 240 18.68 -6.05 4.89
N GLU A 241 19.98 -6.05 4.61
CA GLU A 241 20.86 -7.19 4.82
C GLU A 241 22.00 -6.78 5.77
N GLU A 242 22.16 -7.43 6.93
CA GLU A 242 23.18 -7.01 7.91
C GLU A 242 23.03 -5.52 8.32
N VAL A 243 21.80 -5.06 8.49
CA VAL A 243 21.48 -3.70 8.98
C VAL A 243 21.02 -3.77 10.43
N ARG A 244 21.58 -2.92 11.32
CA ARG A 244 21.16 -2.90 12.73
C ARG A 244 19.84 -2.14 12.91
N ASN A 245 19.79 -0.88 12.47
CA ASN A 245 18.58 -0.05 12.54
C ASN A 245 18.14 0.34 11.12
N ALA A 246 16.90 0.01 10.73
CA ALA A 246 16.36 0.50 9.47
C ALA A 246 15.98 1.98 9.58
N VAL A 247 15.29 2.36 10.66
CA VAL A 247 14.95 3.76 10.98
C VAL A 247 15.12 4.03 12.46
N ALA A 248 15.90 5.06 12.83
CA ALA A 248 16.11 5.48 14.21
C ALA A 248 16.22 7.01 14.34
N ASP A 249 16.00 7.57 15.54
CA ASP A 249 16.32 8.96 15.83
C ASP A 249 17.69 9.16 16.50
N ASN A 250 18.11 10.41 16.55
CA ASN A 250 19.34 10.87 17.20
C ASN A 250 19.28 10.85 18.74
N GLU A 251 18.15 10.50 19.36
CA GLU A 251 18.02 10.26 20.80
C GLU A 251 18.11 8.77 21.15
N GLY A 252 18.20 7.89 20.14
CA GLY A 252 18.41 6.45 20.27
C GLY A 252 17.12 5.62 20.21
N LYS A 253 15.97 6.22 19.90
CA LYS A 253 14.73 5.48 19.64
C LYS A 253 14.81 4.84 18.26
N VAL A 254 14.55 3.53 18.21
CA VAL A 254 14.45 2.77 16.96
C VAL A 254 12.98 2.68 16.57
N TYR A 255 12.62 3.20 15.40
CA TYR A 255 11.25 3.12 14.86
C TYR A 255 11.05 1.88 13.99
N LEU A 256 12.09 1.42 13.32
CA LEU A 256 12.11 0.18 12.53
C LEU A 256 13.47 -0.49 12.70
N ALA A 257 13.48 -1.71 13.26
CA ALA A 257 14.71 -2.49 13.44
C ALA A 257 15.16 -3.10 12.11
N GLY A 258 16.46 -3.18 11.86
CA GLY A 258 16.99 -3.78 10.62
C GLY A 258 16.78 -5.30 10.55
N SER A 259 16.46 -5.95 11.67
CA SER A 259 16.05 -7.36 11.73
C SER A 259 14.73 -7.67 11.00
N VAL A 260 14.01 -6.65 10.52
CA VAL A 260 12.82 -6.81 9.66
C VAL A 260 13.17 -7.42 8.29
N LEU A 261 14.44 -7.34 7.86
CA LEU A 261 14.98 -7.82 6.58
C LEU A 261 14.42 -7.16 5.32
N SER A 262 13.13 -6.85 5.27
CA SER A 262 12.50 -6.12 4.17
C SER A 262 11.13 -5.61 4.54
N VAL A 263 10.66 -4.55 3.88
CA VAL A 263 9.32 -3.97 4.05
C VAL A 263 8.62 -3.81 2.71
N ASP A 264 7.34 -4.21 2.67
CA ASP A 264 6.46 -3.98 1.52
C ASP A 264 6.16 -2.50 1.36
N THR A 265 5.48 -1.89 2.32
CA THR A 265 5.39 -0.44 2.49
C THR A 265 5.38 -0.10 3.98
N TRP A 266 6.13 0.91 4.38
CA TRP A 266 6.21 1.39 5.77
C TRP A 266 6.24 2.92 5.81
N ALA A 267 5.59 3.53 6.81
CA ALA A 267 5.53 5.00 6.92
C ALA A 267 5.60 5.59 8.34
N ILE A 268 6.18 6.80 8.44
CA ILE A 268 6.07 7.77 9.55
C ILE A 268 5.45 9.07 9.02
N GLY A 269 4.40 9.56 9.67
CA GLY A 269 3.77 10.86 9.39
C GLY A 269 2.24 10.80 9.27
N PRO A 270 1.60 11.88 8.79
CA PRO A 270 0.15 11.93 8.57
C PRO A 270 -0.28 10.99 7.43
N VAL A 271 -1.39 10.28 7.61
CA VAL A 271 -1.90 9.31 6.63
C VAL A 271 -3.42 9.42 6.45
N TYR A 272 -3.91 9.11 5.27
CA TYR A 272 -5.32 9.09 4.89
C TYR A 272 -5.62 7.80 4.11
N PHE A 273 -6.25 6.82 4.77
CA PHE A 273 -6.83 5.63 4.12
C PHE A 273 -8.34 5.77 3.87
N ASP A 274 -8.91 6.80 4.46
CA ASP A 274 -10.19 7.41 4.14
C ASP A 274 -9.90 8.91 3.99
N ILE A 275 -10.30 9.51 2.87
CA ILE A 275 -10.05 10.93 2.64
C ILE A 275 -10.75 11.83 3.68
N SER A 276 -11.82 11.35 4.32
CA SER A 276 -12.54 12.06 5.38
C SER A 276 -11.89 11.94 6.77
N GLN A 277 -10.94 11.02 6.95
CA GLN A 277 -10.31 10.75 8.24
C GLN A 277 -8.80 10.90 8.19
N ARG A 278 -8.31 11.90 8.92
CA ARG A 278 -6.87 12.08 9.13
C ARG A 278 -6.37 11.14 10.22
N ASP A 279 -5.42 10.29 9.88
CA ASP A 279 -4.64 9.50 10.81
C ASP A 279 -3.18 9.98 10.88
N TYR A 280 -2.41 9.37 11.79
CA TYR A 280 -0.99 9.63 11.98
C TYR A 280 -0.30 8.37 12.46
N THR A 281 0.86 8.06 11.90
CA THR A 281 1.69 6.91 12.26
C THR A 281 3.10 7.35 12.70
N LEU A 282 3.65 6.63 13.70
CA LEU A 282 5.05 6.75 14.11
C LEU A 282 5.87 5.51 13.69
N GLY A 283 5.43 4.85 12.63
CA GLY A 283 6.02 3.65 12.07
C GLY A 283 4.95 2.59 11.93
N MET A 284 4.63 2.18 10.71
CA MET A 284 3.53 1.25 10.44
C MET A 284 3.72 0.60 9.08
N ASP A 285 3.65 -0.73 9.07
CA ASP A 285 3.71 -1.55 7.88
C ASP A 285 2.32 -1.78 7.29
N PHE A 286 2.23 -1.76 5.96
CA PHE A 286 1.04 -2.12 5.20
C PHE A 286 1.43 -2.56 3.80
N THR A 287 0.50 -3.16 3.06
CA THR A 287 0.76 -3.67 1.72
C THR A 287 0.18 -2.75 0.65
N THR A 288 0.98 -2.44 -0.38
CA THR A 288 0.49 -1.73 -1.57
C THR A 288 0.59 -2.61 -2.81
N LYS A 289 -0.58 -2.91 -3.41
CA LYS A 289 -0.63 -3.59 -4.71
C LYS A 289 -0.24 -2.63 -5.82
N ARG A 290 0.71 -3.03 -6.65
CA ARG A 290 1.11 -2.33 -7.87
C ARG A 290 0.43 -2.95 -9.08
N GLU A 291 0.05 -2.11 -10.05
CA GLU A 291 -0.49 -2.57 -11.32
C GLU A 291 0.65 -3.25 -12.11
N SER A 292 0.38 -4.44 -12.66
CA SER A 292 1.39 -5.32 -13.27
C SER A 292 2.10 -4.76 -14.50
N THR A 293 1.41 -3.99 -15.35
CA THR A 293 2.00 -3.40 -16.56
C THR A 293 2.97 -2.27 -16.25
N LEU A 294 2.94 -1.70 -15.03
CA LEU A 294 3.89 -0.69 -14.56
C LEU A 294 5.22 -1.27 -14.03
N LEU A 295 5.34 -2.60 -13.94
CA LEU A 295 6.44 -3.28 -13.24
C LEU A 295 7.51 -3.78 -14.19
N ALA A 296 8.73 -3.95 -13.67
CA ALA A 296 9.80 -4.64 -14.38
C ALA A 296 9.64 -6.16 -14.29
N ASP A 297 10.01 -6.87 -15.37
CA ASP A 297 9.95 -8.35 -15.44
C ASP A 297 11.04 -9.07 -14.62
N GLN A 298 11.87 -8.34 -13.88
CA GLN A 298 13.02 -8.91 -13.17
C GLN A 298 12.65 -9.58 -11.84
N SER A 299 13.21 -10.77 -11.62
CA SER A 299 13.28 -11.39 -10.29
C SER A 299 14.28 -10.61 -9.44
N THR A 300 13.81 -10.05 -8.33
CA THR A 300 14.63 -9.28 -7.38
C THR A 300 14.57 -9.91 -5.99
N SER A 301 15.47 -9.49 -5.10
CA SER A 301 15.40 -9.81 -3.67
C SER A 301 14.43 -8.91 -2.90
N LEU A 302 13.73 -8.00 -3.60
CA LEU A 302 12.78 -7.07 -3.01
C LEU A 302 11.42 -7.76 -2.77
N PRO A 303 10.60 -7.27 -1.81
CA PRO A 303 9.27 -7.82 -1.52
C PRO A 303 8.30 -7.89 -2.71
N LYS A 304 8.44 -6.94 -3.65
CA LYS A 304 7.60 -6.74 -4.83
C LYS A 304 8.46 -6.54 -6.07
N ALA A 305 7.91 -6.82 -7.24
CA ALA A 305 8.54 -6.40 -8.50
C ALA A 305 8.68 -4.86 -8.52
N PRO A 306 9.87 -4.34 -8.86
CA PRO A 306 10.11 -2.90 -8.87
C PRO A 306 9.33 -2.23 -10.00
N PHE A 307 9.03 -0.93 -9.86
CA PHE A 307 8.51 -0.16 -10.98
C PHE A 307 9.53 -0.14 -12.12
N PHE A 308 9.05 -0.28 -13.36
CA PHE A 308 9.90 -0.27 -14.54
C PHE A 308 10.65 1.06 -14.67
N GLU A 309 11.93 0.99 -15.01
CA GLU A 309 12.80 2.14 -15.22
C GLU A 309 13.73 1.88 -16.40
N ARG A 310 14.10 2.96 -17.11
CA ARG A 310 14.95 2.89 -18.30
C ARG A 310 15.92 4.06 -18.32
N GLN A 311 17.21 3.74 -18.30
CA GLN A 311 18.29 4.71 -18.48
C GLN A 311 18.13 5.47 -19.80
N LYS A 312 18.50 6.75 -19.81
CA LYS A 312 18.61 7.56 -21.03
C LYS A 312 19.52 6.86 -22.04
N PRO A 313 19.02 6.45 -23.22
CA PRO A 313 19.87 5.82 -24.23
C PRO A 313 20.96 6.77 -24.73
N GLN A 314 22.23 6.35 -24.74
CA GLN A 314 23.34 7.20 -25.24
C GLN A 314 23.95 6.73 -26.56
N TYR A 315 23.46 5.61 -27.11
CA TYR A 315 23.82 5.09 -28.44
C TYR A 315 25.32 4.86 -28.65
N GLU A 316 26.04 4.44 -27.61
CA GLU A 316 27.51 4.34 -27.55
C GLU A 316 28.10 3.38 -28.59
N ALA A 317 27.32 2.37 -29.00
CA ALA A 317 27.70 1.39 -30.01
C ALA A 317 27.37 1.81 -31.44
N ILE A 318 26.63 2.91 -31.64
CA ILE A 318 26.16 3.35 -32.96
C ILE A 318 27.23 4.25 -33.60
N PRO A 319 27.73 3.93 -34.82
CA PRO A 319 28.75 4.75 -35.46
C PRO A 319 28.17 6.10 -35.93
N ALA A 320 28.99 7.16 -35.89
CA ALA A 320 28.61 8.52 -36.31
C ALA A 320 27.97 8.58 -37.71
N SER A 321 28.31 7.68 -38.63
CA SER A 321 27.72 7.61 -39.98
C SER A 321 26.23 7.26 -40.00
N LYS A 322 25.65 6.85 -38.86
CA LYS A 322 24.22 6.58 -38.70
C LYS A 322 23.46 7.80 -38.16
N PHE A 323 24.17 8.87 -37.79
CA PHE A 323 23.54 10.12 -37.36
C PHE A 323 23.26 10.99 -38.58
N VAL A 324 22.02 11.45 -38.70
CA VAL A 324 21.57 12.34 -39.77
C VAL A 324 21.40 13.73 -39.17
N HIS A 325 22.27 14.65 -39.58
CA HIS A 325 22.25 16.04 -39.11
C HIS A 325 21.06 16.79 -39.72
N MET A 326 20.27 17.44 -38.87
CA MET A 326 19.12 18.22 -39.31
C MET A 326 19.55 19.43 -40.15
N LYS A 327 20.70 20.06 -39.84
CA LYS A 327 21.23 21.22 -40.59
C LYS A 327 21.73 20.92 -41.99
N ASP A 328 21.89 19.65 -42.36
CA ASP A 328 22.12 19.27 -43.76
C ASP A 328 20.86 19.51 -44.62
N HIS A 329 19.70 19.69 -43.98
CA HIS A 329 18.40 19.81 -44.62
C HIS A 329 17.61 21.07 -44.23
N ALA A 330 17.69 21.49 -42.96
CA ALA A 330 17.02 22.66 -42.37
C ALA A 330 18.04 23.73 -41.94
N LYS A 331 17.58 24.92 -41.49
CA LYS A 331 18.47 26.04 -41.10
C LYS A 331 18.70 26.13 -39.61
N GLY A 332 17.65 26.03 -38.80
CA GLY A 332 17.73 26.22 -37.34
C GLY A 332 18.20 27.62 -36.94
N ASP A 333 17.90 28.64 -37.75
CA ASP A 333 18.40 30.03 -37.60
C ASP A 333 17.44 30.97 -36.85
N GLY A 334 16.29 30.47 -36.39
CA GLY A 334 15.26 31.23 -35.68
C GLY A 334 14.41 32.12 -36.58
N VAL A 335 14.52 32.02 -37.91
CA VAL A 335 13.78 32.85 -38.87
C VAL A 335 13.19 32.03 -40.02
N THR A 336 13.98 31.12 -40.58
CA THR A 336 13.58 30.28 -41.72
C THR A 336 12.52 29.28 -41.27
N ASP A 337 11.42 29.19 -42.02
CA ASP A 337 10.43 28.13 -41.87
C ASP A 337 11.05 26.78 -42.28
N ASP A 338 11.35 25.97 -41.27
CA ASP A 338 12.00 24.68 -41.41
C ASP A 338 11.00 23.52 -41.46
N THR A 339 9.68 23.76 -41.40
CA THR A 339 8.65 22.71 -41.27
C THR A 339 8.79 21.62 -42.34
N ALA A 340 8.86 22.01 -43.62
CA ALA A 340 8.91 21.04 -44.71
C ALA A 340 10.23 20.23 -44.73
N ALA A 341 11.35 20.89 -44.42
CA ALA A 341 12.65 20.24 -44.36
C ALA A 341 12.72 19.25 -43.18
N PHE A 342 12.26 19.69 -42.01
CA PHE A 342 12.24 18.89 -40.79
C PHE A 342 11.35 17.65 -40.97
N GLN A 343 10.14 17.81 -41.48
CA GLN A 343 9.24 16.68 -41.75
C GLN A 343 9.84 15.72 -42.79
N SER A 344 10.54 16.22 -43.80
CA SER A 344 11.21 15.37 -44.80
C SER A 344 12.27 14.48 -44.16
N VAL A 345 13.09 15.01 -43.26
CA VAL A 345 14.11 14.25 -42.53
C VAL A 345 13.45 13.17 -41.67
N LEU A 346 12.43 13.54 -40.88
CA LEU A 346 11.67 12.57 -40.08
C LEU A 346 11.12 11.43 -40.94
N SER A 347 10.44 11.77 -42.04
CA SER A 347 9.79 10.80 -42.93
C SER A 347 10.79 9.87 -43.62
N GLN A 348 11.98 10.36 -43.95
CA GLN A 348 13.00 9.60 -44.67
C GLN A 348 13.80 8.66 -43.75
N TYR A 349 14.06 9.06 -42.51
CA TYR A 349 15.06 8.39 -41.67
C TYR A 349 14.49 7.70 -40.41
N ALA A 350 13.24 7.96 -40.01
CA ALA A 350 12.67 7.41 -38.77
C ALA A 350 12.61 5.87 -38.70
N SER A 351 12.38 5.17 -39.81
CA SER A 351 12.26 3.69 -39.82
C SER A 351 13.55 2.96 -40.21
N SER A 352 14.66 3.70 -40.32
CA SER A 352 15.98 3.16 -40.64
C SER A 352 16.81 2.99 -39.37
N ASP A 353 17.91 2.21 -39.41
CA ASP A 353 18.87 2.12 -38.28
C ASP A 353 19.66 3.43 -38.03
N ASN A 354 19.08 4.58 -38.36
CA ASN A 354 19.67 5.91 -38.21
C ASN A 354 19.12 6.62 -36.97
N ILE A 355 19.88 7.62 -36.51
CA ILE A 355 19.48 8.52 -35.43
C ILE A 355 19.41 9.93 -36.01
N ILE A 356 18.31 10.62 -35.80
CA ILE A 356 18.12 11.99 -36.25
C ILE A 356 18.77 12.91 -35.22
N PHE A 357 19.83 13.58 -35.62
CA PHE A 357 20.58 14.50 -34.79
C PHE A 357 20.10 15.91 -35.09
N VAL A 358 19.32 16.48 -34.19
CA VAL A 358 18.85 17.87 -34.29
C VAL A 358 19.98 18.76 -33.79
N ASP A 359 20.68 19.43 -34.70
CA ASP A 359 21.78 20.32 -34.34
C ASP A 359 21.27 21.53 -33.55
N ALA A 360 22.13 22.14 -32.72
CA ALA A 360 21.76 23.27 -31.88
C ALA A 360 21.22 24.43 -32.73
N GLY A 361 20.10 25.04 -32.34
CA GLY A 361 19.48 26.10 -33.13
C GLY A 361 17.98 26.25 -32.84
N SER A 362 17.37 27.22 -33.48
CA SER A 362 15.94 27.50 -33.38
C SER A 362 15.25 27.19 -34.71
N TYR A 363 14.54 26.08 -34.77
CA TYR A 363 13.82 25.63 -35.97
C TYR A 363 12.41 26.20 -35.92
N ILE A 364 12.13 27.22 -36.73
CA ILE A 364 10.78 27.79 -36.83
C ILE A 364 9.90 26.80 -37.57
N LEU A 365 8.83 26.36 -36.93
CA LEU A 365 7.84 25.46 -37.50
C LEU A 365 6.51 26.19 -37.59
N THR A 366 6.00 26.38 -38.80
CA THR A 366 4.71 27.03 -39.05
C THR A 366 3.55 26.05 -39.18
N ASP A 367 3.86 24.75 -39.17
CA ASP A 367 2.88 23.68 -39.14
C ASP A 367 3.34 22.47 -38.31
N THR A 368 2.38 21.62 -37.91
CA THR A 368 2.59 20.35 -37.20
C THR A 368 3.61 19.49 -37.92
N ILE A 369 4.63 19.03 -37.18
CA ILE A 369 5.46 17.91 -37.59
C ILE A 369 4.99 16.62 -36.90
N THR A 370 4.98 15.51 -37.63
CA THR A 370 4.65 14.18 -37.11
C THR A 370 5.91 13.33 -37.04
N ILE A 371 6.26 12.92 -35.83
CA ILE A 371 7.34 11.98 -35.53
C ILE A 371 6.83 10.56 -35.84
N PRO A 372 7.43 9.85 -36.82
CA PRO A 372 6.97 8.52 -37.20
C PRO A 372 7.37 7.45 -36.19
N VAL A 373 6.68 6.32 -36.24
CA VAL A 373 7.08 5.08 -35.57
C VAL A 373 8.51 4.69 -35.97
N GLY A 374 9.32 4.29 -34.98
CA GLY A 374 10.72 3.88 -35.11
C GLY A 374 11.72 5.01 -34.89
N ALA A 375 11.28 6.27 -34.82
CA ALA A 375 12.18 7.42 -34.77
C ALA A 375 13.03 7.45 -33.50
N LYS A 376 14.33 7.73 -33.70
CA LYS A 376 15.29 8.04 -32.63
C LYS A 376 15.84 9.44 -32.87
N ILE A 377 15.59 10.35 -31.94
CA ILE A 377 15.89 11.78 -32.09
C ILE A 377 16.70 12.25 -30.89
N VAL A 378 17.81 12.93 -31.18
CA VAL A 378 18.72 13.51 -30.17
C VAL A 378 19.01 14.94 -30.54
N GLY A 379 18.80 15.87 -29.60
CA GLY A 379 19.22 17.26 -29.74
C GLY A 379 20.65 17.50 -29.29
N GLU A 380 21.26 18.53 -29.86
CA GLU A 380 22.59 19.00 -29.50
C GLU A 380 22.48 20.18 -28.52
N GLY A 381 22.36 19.91 -27.22
CA GLY A 381 22.43 20.92 -26.15
C GLY A 381 21.27 21.93 -26.12
N TRP A 382 21.14 22.78 -27.14
CA TRP A 382 20.15 23.86 -27.25
C TRP A 382 19.34 23.79 -28.56
N SER A 383 18.71 22.65 -28.80
CA SER A 383 17.90 22.39 -30.02
C SER A 383 16.45 22.73 -29.77
N GLN A 384 15.96 23.81 -30.38
CA GLN A 384 14.64 24.38 -30.13
C GLN A 384 13.70 24.16 -31.32
N LEU A 385 12.55 23.53 -31.08
CA LEU A 385 11.44 23.46 -32.03
C LEU A 385 10.45 24.56 -31.67
N VAL A 386 10.28 25.53 -32.57
CA VAL A 386 9.58 26.78 -32.26
C VAL A 386 8.27 26.86 -33.05
N ALA A 387 7.13 26.75 -32.37
CA ALA A 387 5.83 27.00 -32.99
C ALA A 387 5.68 28.49 -33.33
N PHE A 388 5.28 28.80 -34.56
CA PHE A 388 5.03 30.17 -34.98
C PHE A 388 3.98 30.27 -36.09
N GLY A 389 3.23 31.37 -36.11
CA GLY A 389 2.36 31.70 -37.22
C GLY A 389 0.89 31.28 -37.05
N PRO A 390 0.04 31.58 -38.06
CA PRO A 390 -1.41 31.60 -37.91
C PRO A 390 -2.04 30.24 -37.59
N ASN A 391 -1.39 29.14 -37.95
CA ASN A 391 -1.87 27.78 -37.67
C ASN A 391 -1.93 27.45 -36.17
N PHE A 392 -1.21 28.22 -35.33
CA PHE A 392 -1.12 28.02 -33.90
C PHE A 392 -1.79 29.15 -33.11
N GLN A 393 -2.51 30.08 -33.75
CA GLN A 393 -3.09 31.25 -33.09
C GLN A 393 -4.51 31.05 -32.56
N ASP A 394 -5.25 30.08 -33.08
CA ASP A 394 -6.65 29.89 -32.71
C ASP A 394 -6.81 28.95 -31.52
N GLU A 395 -7.06 29.52 -30.34
CA GLU A 395 -7.32 28.75 -29.12
C GLU A 395 -8.54 27.83 -29.22
N ARG A 396 -9.49 28.10 -30.14
CA ARG A 396 -10.70 27.29 -30.37
C ARG A 396 -10.45 26.06 -31.21
N ASN A 397 -9.35 26.06 -31.95
CA ASN A 397 -8.96 25.00 -32.85
C ASN A 397 -7.47 24.69 -32.60
N PRO A 398 -7.13 24.17 -31.41
CA PRO A 398 -5.75 23.96 -31.04
C PRO A 398 -5.09 22.93 -31.96
N ARG A 399 -3.79 23.10 -32.17
CA ARG A 399 -3.01 22.30 -33.11
C ARG A 399 -1.65 21.92 -32.53
N PRO A 400 -1.23 20.65 -32.66
CA PRO A 400 0.08 20.24 -32.17
C PRO A 400 1.22 20.83 -33.01
N LEU A 401 2.26 21.33 -32.33
CA LEU A 401 3.57 21.60 -32.92
C LEU A 401 4.22 20.26 -33.29
N VAL A 402 4.33 19.35 -32.32
CA VAL A 402 4.86 18.01 -32.51
C VAL A 402 3.81 16.98 -32.19
N ARG A 403 3.55 16.08 -33.14
CA ARG A 403 2.72 14.89 -32.97
C ARG A 403 3.61 13.65 -32.94
N VAL A 404 3.62 12.92 -31.83
CA VAL A 404 4.41 11.70 -31.65
C VAL A 404 3.56 10.48 -31.96
N GLY A 405 3.73 9.95 -33.18
CA GLY A 405 2.84 8.96 -33.76
C GLY A 405 1.45 9.53 -34.09
N ASN A 406 0.73 8.88 -34.98
CA ASN A 406 -0.70 9.10 -35.18
C ASN A 406 -1.49 8.32 -34.12
N ASP A 407 -2.76 8.68 -33.93
CA ASP A 407 -3.66 7.87 -33.10
C ASP A 407 -3.76 6.44 -33.66
N GLY A 408 -3.57 5.47 -32.77
CA GLY A 408 -3.54 4.04 -33.10
C GLY A 408 -2.18 3.51 -33.57
N ASP A 409 -1.16 4.36 -33.73
CA ASP A 409 0.20 3.88 -34.04
C ASP A 409 0.78 3.08 -32.87
N HIS A 410 1.39 1.94 -33.21
CA HIS A 410 2.03 1.03 -32.26
C HIS A 410 3.48 0.78 -32.66
N GLY A 411 4.42 1.09 -31.76
CA GLY A 411 5.85 1.02 -32.05
C GLY A 411 6.71 1.84 -31.11
N ASP A 412 7.97 2.05 -31.50
CA ASP A 412 8.99 2.62 -30.62
C ASP A 412 9.31 4.05 -31.04
N VAL A 413 9.57 4.93 -30.09
CA VAL A 413 10.05 6.30 -30.34
C VAL A 413 10.97 6.71 -29.19
N GLU A 414 12.13 7.28 -29.50
CA GLU A 414 13.08 7.79 -28.51
C GLU A 414 13.36 9.26 -28.81
N ILE A 415 13.09 10.15 -27.86
CA ILE A 415 13.33 11.60 -27.98
C ILE A 415 14.22 12.07 -26.83
N GLN A 416 15.25 12.85 -27.13
CA GLN A 416 16.18 13.34 -26.14
C GLN A 416 16.70 14.74 -26.44
N ASP A 417 17.01 15.51 -25.38
CA ASP A 417 17.77 16.76 -25.47
C ASP A 417 17.12 17.85 -26.36
N LEU A 418 15.78 17.93 -26.38
CA LEU A 418 15.01 18.91 -27.17
C LEU A 418 14.28 19.94 -26.30
N LEU A 419 14.18 21.17 -26.79
CA LEU A 419 13.31 22.20 -26.23
C LEU A 419 12.15 22.50 -27.20
N PHE A 420 10.92 22.30 -26.76
CA PHE A 420 9.72 22.71 -27.49
C PHE A 420 9.29 24.08 -26.98
N THR A 421 9.12 25.04 -27.88
CA THR A 421 8.84 26.42 -27.48
C THR A 421 7.96 27.14 -28.50
N THR A 422 7.58 28.37 -28.18
CA THR A 422 6.75 29.21 -29.04
C THR A 422 7.38 30.56 -29.29
N LYS A 423 7.04 31.13 -30.45
CA LYS A 423 7.24 32.53 -30.76
C LYS A 423 5.85 33.18 -30.85
N GLY A 424 5.54 34.06 -29.91
CA GLY A 424 4.18 34.57 -29.69
C GLY A 424 3.65 35.50 -30.80
N PRO A 425 2.31 35.67 -30.89
CA PRO A 425 1.27 34.93 -30.18
C PRO A 425 0.96 33.56 -30.82
N THR A 426 0.63 32.57 -29.99
CA THR A 426 0.34 31.17 -30.38
C THR A 426 -0.69 30.48 -29.46
N ALA A 427 -1.81 31.15 -29.19
CA ALA A 427 -2.83 30.70 -28.25
C ALA A 427 -3.44 29.30 -28.52
N GLY A 428 -3.34 28.80 -29.76
CA GLY A 428 -3.77 27.47 -30.19
C GLY A 428 -2.68 26.40 -30.18
N ALA A 429 -1.44 26.69 -29.78
CA ALA A 429 -0.36 25.71 -29.82
C ALA A 429 -0.55 24.61 -28.76
N VAL A 430 -0.50 23.35 -29.19
CA VAL A 430 -0.22 22.20 -28.33
C VAL A 430 1.24 21.80 -28.55
N LEU A 431 2.13 21.93 -27.57
CA LEU A 431 3.57 21.81 -27.88
C LEU A 431 3.96 20.36 -28.20
N VAL A 432 3.43 19.40 -27.43
CA VAL A 432 3.63 17.97 -27.66
C VAL A 432 2.31 17.21 -27.54
N GLU A 433 1.88 16.54 -28.61
CA GLU A 433 0.79 15.56 -28.61
C GLU A 433 1.38 14.16 -28.77
N TRP A 434 1.21 13.32 -27.76
CA TRP A 434 1.80 11.98 -27.67
C TRP A 434 0.72 10.91 -27.86
N ASN A 435 0.75 10.24 -29.02
CA ASN A 435 -0.28 9.28 -29.43
C ASN A 435 0.20 7.82 -29.47
N ILE A 436 1.50 7.61 -29.64
CA ILE A 436 2.04 6.28 -29.89
C ILE A 436 1.89 5.35 -28.69
N LYS A 437 1.47 4.12 -28.96
CA LYS A 437 1.55 3.00 -28.01
C LYS A 437 2.85 2.23 -28.22
N ALA A 438 3.60 2.00 -27.15
CA ALA A 438 4.89 1.33 -27.17
C ALA A 438 4.74 -0.18 -27.36
N THR A 439 5.67 -0.82 -28.08
CA THR A 439 5.71 -2.28 -28.21
C THR A 439 6.25 -2.99 -26.97
N CYS A 440 6.96 -2.26 -26.12
CA CYS A 440 7.52 -2.72 -24.85
C CYS A 440 7.52 -1.60 -23.81
N SER A 441 7.65 -1.92 -22.52
CA SER A 441 7.80 -0.92 -21.46
C SER A 441 8.98 0.01 -21.75
N GLY A 442 8.71 1.32 -21.77
CA GLY A 442 9.71 2.34 -22.08
C GLY A 442 10.23 2.40 -23.51
N CYS A 443 9.72 1.60 -24.45
CA CYS A 443 10.12 1.65 -25.87
C CYS A 443 9.68 2.96 -26.57
N ALA A 444 8.63 3.61 -26.08
CA ALA A 444 8.26 4.97 -26.46
C ALA A 444 8.55 5.91 -25.28
N GLY A 445 9.57 6.75 -25.38
CA GLY A 445 9.98 7.61 -24.27
C GLY A 445 10.75 8.88 -24.64
N MET A 446 10.83 9.79 -23.67
CA MET A 446 11.44 11.11 -23.76
C MET A 446 12.31 11.40 -22.53
N TRP A 447 13.54 11.85 -22.75
CA TRP A 447 14.51 12.19 -21.69
C TRP A 447 15.09 13.59 -21.89
N ASP A 448 15.24 14.36 -20.81
CA ASP A 448 15.86 15.71 -20.85
C ASP A 448 15.30 16.56 -22.00
N SER A 449 13.98 16.51 -22.20
CA SER A 449 13.31 17.30 -23.22
C SER A 449 12.18 18.07 -22.57
N HIS A 450 12.10 19.36 -22.87
CA HIS A 450 11.38 20.32 -22.05
C HIS A 450 10.45 21.16 -22.92
N VAL A 451 9.40 21.71 -22.32
CA VAL A 451 8.56 22.75 -22.91
C VAL A 451 8.85 24.07 -22.20
N ARG A 452 9.14 25.12 -22.97
CA ARG A 452 9.21 26.50 -22.46
C ARG A 452 8.31 27.40 -23.29
N ILE A 453 7.39 28.10 -22.65
CA ILE A 453 6.55 29.12 -23.30
C ILE A 453 6.93 30.50 -22.78
N GLY A 454 7.66 31.25 -23.61
CA GLY A 454 8.10 32.62 -23.32
C GLY A 454 9.37 32.75 -22.47
N GLY A 455 9.60 33.96 -21.97
CA GLY A 455 10.68 34.28 -21.02
C GLY A 455 12.10 34.23 -21.59
N ALA A 456 12.28 34.22 -22.92
CA ALA A 456 13.60 34.12 -23.51
C ALA A 456 13.73 34.91 -24.82
N THR A 457 14.96 35.22 -25.20
CA THR A 457 15.29 35.89 -26.44
C THR A 457 14.76 35.10 -27.63
N GLY A 458 14.05 35.78 -28.54
CA GLY A 458 13.48 35.20 -29.75
C GLY A 458 12.07 34.64 -29.59
N THR A 459 11.51 34.55 -28.38
CA THR A 459 10.12 34.13 -28.17
C THR A 459 9.11 35.26 -28.41
N GLU A 460 9.55 36.52 -28.38
CA GLU A 460 8.66 37.72 -28.41
C GLU A 460 7.60 37.67 -27.29
N LEU A 461 8.00 37.14 -26.13
CA LEU A 461 7.16 36.88 -24.95
C LEU A 461 7.99 37.12 -23.67
N THR A 462 8.73 38.22 -23.65
CA THR A 462 9.56 38.62 -22.50
C THR A 462 8.82 39.64 -21.63
N SER A 463 9.42 40.11 -20.54
CA SER A 463 8.87 41.23 -19.76
C SER A 463 8.66 42.52 -20.57
N THR A 464 9.28 42.65 -21.76
CA THR A 464 9.07 43.77 -22.68
C THR A 464 7.70 43.73 -23.34
N GLU A 465 7.31 42.56 -23.86
CA GLU A 465 6.01 42.35 -24.51
C GLU A 465 4.91 42.02 -23.51
N CYS A 466 5.25 41.25 -22.47
CA CYS A 466 4.34 40.65 -21.51
C CYS A 466 4.69 41.05 -20.07
N PRO A 467 4.72 42.34 -19.71
CA PRO A 467 5.14 42.76 -18.39
C PRO A 467 4.29 42.12 -17.27
N ALA A 468 4.89 41.93 -16.09
CA ALA A 468 4.15 41.58 -14.89
C ALA A 468 3.10 42.67 -14.58
N ILE A 469 1.82 42.34 -14.67
CA ILE A 469 0.73 43.28 -14.40
C ILE A 469 -0.06 42.86 -13.15
N THR A 470 -0.43 43.84 -12.33
CA THR A 470 -1.19 43.62 -11.09
C THR A 470 -2.67 43.97 -11.22
N SER A 471 -3.14 44.26 -12.44
CA SER A 471 -4.54 44.55 -12.74
C SER A 471 -4.86 44.24 -14.19
N GLY A 472 -6.00 43.59 -14.45
CA GLY A 472 -6.46 43.28 -15.81
C GLY A 472 -5.73 42.08 -16.42
N VAL A 473 -5.55 42.12 -17.74
CA VAL A 473 -4.82 41.11 -18.53
C VAL A 473 -3.94 41.83 -19.55
N ASN A 474 -2.77 41.27 -19.88
CA ASN A 474 -1.98 41.75 -21.02
C ASN A 474 -2.76 41.54 -22.32
N ASP A 475 -2.30 42.14 -23.42
CA ASP A 475 -2.92 41.92 -24.71
C ASP A 475 -2.82 40.46 -25.19
N ASP A 476 -3.65 40.10 -26.17
CA ASP A 476 -3.69 38.74 -26.73
C ASP A 476 -2.32 38.29 -27.29
N GLY A 477 -1.38 39.20 -27.52
CA GLY A 477 0.02 38.92 -27.85
C GLY A 477 0.71 37.98 -26.85
N CYS A 478 0.29 38.01 -25.58
CA CYS A 478 0.85 37.19 -24.51
C CYS A 478 0.20 35.80 -24.37
N LYS A 479 -0.80 35.47 -25.20
CA LYS A 479 -1.45 34.15 -25.23
C LYS A 479 -0.70 33.22 -26.18
N SER A 480 0.02 32.25 -25.60
CA SER A 480 1.06 31.52 -26.33
C SER A 480 1.13 30.02 -26.04
N GLY A 481 0.05 29.45 -25.50
CA GLY A 481 -0.12 28.01 -25.38
C GLY A 481 -1.57 27.61 -25.09
N SER A 482 -2.08 26.62 -25.83
CA SER A 482 -3.34 25.95 -25.50
C SER A 482 -3.12 24.80 -24.52
N LEU A 483 -2.04 24.04 -24.71
CA LEU A 483 -1.64 22.91 -23.87
C LEU A 483 -0.14 22.62 -24.04
N MET A 484 0.62 22.50 -22.96
CA MET A 484 2.04 22.17 -23.08
C MET A 484 2.24 20.73 -23.56
N MET A 485 1.51 19.78 -22.99
CA MET A 485 1.64 18.38 -23.37
C MET A 485 0.34 17.59 -23.22
N HIS A 486 0.04 16.75 -24.19
CA HIS A 486 -1.10 15.83 -24.20
C HIS A 486 -0.61 14.39 -24.38
N ILE A 487 -0.82 13.52 -23.39
CA ILE A 487 -0.68 12.07 -23.56
C ILE A 487 -2.07 11.49 -23.79
N THR A 488 -2.33 11.07 -25.02
CA THR A 488 -3.68 10.70 -25.45
C THR A 488 -4.07 9.29 -24.99
N ARG A 489 -5.35 8.97 -25.11
CA ARG A 489 -5.97 7.81 -24.46
C ARG A 489 -5.35 6.45 -24.78
N SER A 490 -4.93 6.25 -26.02
CA SER A 490 -4.38 5.00 -26.54
C SER A 490 -2.86 4.90 -26.37
N ALA A 491 -2.20 5.99 -26.00
CA ALA A 491 -0.75 6.10 -25.97
C ALA A 491 -0.16 5.50 -24.68
N SER A 492 1.10 5.06 -24.73
CA SER A 492 1.89 4.73 -23.54
C SER A 492 3.17 5.57 -23.55
N ALA A 493 3.69 5.95 -22.39
CA ALA A 493 4.77 6.93 -22.33
C ALA A 493 5.78 6.64 -21.21
N TYR A 494 7.07 6.81 -21.50
CA TYR A 494 8.13 6.92 -20.48
C TYR A 494 8.77 8.29 -20.55
N MET A 495 8.62 9.10 -19.50
CA MET A 495 9.09 10.47 -19.45
C MET A 495 10.04 10.63 -18.27
N GLU A 496 11.28 11.06 -18.50
CA GLU A 496 12.27 11.28 -17.43
C GLU A 496 12.93 12.65 -17.58
N ASN A 497 12.90 13.45 -16.52
CA ASN A 497 13.34 14.85 -16.52
C ASN A 497 12.67 15.70 -17.61
N VAL A 498 11.33 15.75 -17.59
CA VAL A 498 10.52 16.58 -18.49
C VAL A 498 9.96 17.75 -17.71
N TRP A 499 10.30 18.97 -18.14
CA TRP A 499 9.85 20.21 -17.50
C TRP A 499 8.94 20.96 -18.45
N LEU A 500 7.73 21.29 -18.00
CA LEU A 500 6.71 21.99 -18.76
C LEU A 500 6.48 23.37 -18.11
N TRP A 501 7.12 24.40 -18.65
CA TRP A 501 7.20 25.70 -18.00
C TRP A 501 6.62 26.81 -18.87
N THR A 502 5.63 27.53 -18.32
CA THR A 502 5.26 28.85 -18.84
C THR A 502 6.04 29.89 -18.06
N ALA A 503 6.72 30.79 -18.77
CA ALA A 503 7.63 31.71 -18.13
C ALA A 503 6.94 32.60 -17.10
N ASP A 504 7.42 32.54 -15.86
CA ASP A 504 7.10 33.47 -14.79
C ASP A 504 8.09 34.66 -14.72
N HIS A 505 9.28 34.51 -15.29
CA HIS A 505 10.31 35.53 -15.45
C HIS A 505 11.12 35.38 -16.74
N ASP A 506 11.91 36.41 -17.08
CA ASP A 506 12.88 36.35 -18.17
C ASP A 506 14.14 35.59 -17.74
N ILE A 507 14.50 34.52 -18.47
CA ILE A 507 15.71 33.72 -18.23
C ILE A 507 16.96 34.34 -18.85
N ASP A 508 16.79 35.04 -19.98
CA ASP A 508 17.86 35.81 -20.59
C ASP A 508 17.90 37.19 -19.93
N ASP A 509 19.04 37.53 -19.33
CA ASP A 509 19.20 38.80 -18.64
C ASP A 509 19.03 39.96 -19.63
N PRO A 510 18.05 40.86 -19.42
CA PRO A 510 17.85 42.01 -20.28
C PRO A 510 19.00 43.03 -20.17
N ASP A 511 19.79 43.00 -19.10
CA ASP A 511 20.98 43.84 -18.91
C ASP A 511 22.25 43.03 -18.64
N LEU A 512 22.89 42.58 -19.74
CA LEU A 512 24.17 41.85 -19.71
C LEU A 512 25.36 42.65 -19.12
N GLN A 513 25.17 43.91 -18.69
CA GLN A 513 26.20 44.72 -18.03
C GLN A 513 25.98 44.87 -16.52
N ASP A 514 24.83 44.46 -15.99
CA ASP A 514 24.57 44.38 -14.56
C ASP A 514 24.77 42.93 -14.08
N ASP A 515 25.61 42.74 -13.07
CA ASP A 515 25.82 41.42 -12.48
C ASP A 515 24.78 41.08 -11.41
N ASN A 516 23.76 41.92 -11.26
CA ASN A 516 22.62 41.78 -10.36
C ASN A 516 21.32 41.50 -11.13
N ASN A 517 21.21 40.31 -11.73
CA ASN A 517 19.99 39.85 -12.38
C ASN A 517 18.86 39.65 -11.34
N THR A 518 17.81 40.45 -11.43
CA THR A 518 16.65 40.40 -10.51
C THR A 518 15.56 39.42 -10.93
N LEU A 519 15.76 38.67 -12.03
CA LEU A 519 14.78 37.75 -12.61
C LEU A 519 13.44 38.46 -12.89
N ILE A 520 13.47 39.44 -13.80
CA ILE A 520 12.30 40.29 -14.08
C ILE A 520 11.10 39.43 -14.45
N GLN A 521 10.03 39.56 -13.66
CA GLN A 521 8.81 38.78 -13.82
C GLN A 521 8.02 39.18 -15.09
N THR A 522 7.32 38.20 -15.67
CA THR A 522 6.50 38.33 -16.88
C THR A 522 5.11 37.71 -16.68
N SER A 523 4.11 38.12 -17.46
CA SER A 523 2.77 37.50 -17.51
C SER A 523 2.53 36.86 -18.87
N VAL A 524 3.08 35.67 -19.09
CA VAL A 524 2.82 34.84 -20.28
C VAL A 524 1.70 33.85 -19.98
N TYR A 525 0.81 33.63 -20.94
CA TYR A 525 -0.38 32.81 -20.73
C TYR A 525 -0.33 31.51 -21.55
N SER A 526 -0.41 30.38 -20.85
CA SER A 526 -0.74 29.06 -21.41
C SER A 526 -1.95 28.48 -20.68
N ALA A 527 -2.95 27.98 -21.39
CA ALA A 527 -4.17 27.52 -20.74
C ALA A 527 -3.95 26.28 -19.86
N ARG A 528 -3.10 25.33 -20.28
CA ARG A 528 -2.97 24.00 -19.66
C ARG A 528 -1.52 23.52 -19.63
N GLY A 529 -1.16 22.79 -18.57
CA GLY A 529 0.13 22.10 -18.42
C GLY A 529 0.14 20.74 -19.12
N LEU A 530 0.08 19.67 -18.33
CA LEU A 530 0.01 18.28 -18.78
C LEU A 530 -1.40 17.70 -18.66
N LEU A 531 -1.93 17.19 -19.77
CA LEU A 531 -3.13 16.36 -19.81
C LEU A 531 -2.75 14.90 -20.10
N VAL A 532 -3.13 13.97 -19.23
CA VAL A 532 -2.98 12.53 -19.43
C VAL A 532 -4.36 11.90 -19.46
N GLU A 533 -4.70 11.31 -20.60
CA GLU A 533 -5.91 10.48 -20.79
C GLU A 533 -5.56 9.02 -21.03
N SER A 534 -4.26 8.70 -21.08
CA SER A 534 -3.75 7.35 -21.35
C SER A 534 -4.37 6.31 -20.42
N THR A 535 -4.73 5.17 -21.02
CA THR A 535 -5.18 3.96 -20.32
C THR A 535 -4.15 2.82 -20.41
N GLU A 536 -2.96 3.14 -20.91
CA GLU A 536 -1.80 2.25 -21.04
C GLU A 536 -0.70 2.69 -20.09
N ALA A 537 0.26 1.79 -19.83
CA ALA A 537 1.33 2.04 -18.88
C ALA A 537 2.09 3.35 -19.18
N THR A 538 2.09 4.27 -18.23
CA THR A 538 2.75 5.57 -18.34
C THR A 538 3.62 5.83 -17.11
N TRP A 539 4.88 6.21 -17.32
CA TRP A 539 5.85 6.55 -16.28
C TRP A 539 6.32 8.00 -16.42
N LEU A 540 6.17 8.78 -15.35
CA LEU A 540 6.57 10.19 -15.27
C LEU A 540 7.60 10.36 -14.14
N TYR A 541 8.89 10.31 -14.47
CA TYR A 541 9.99 10.40 -13.53
C TYR A 541 10.59 11.80 -13.48
N GLY A 542 10.50 12.44 -12.32
CA GLY A 542 11.03 13.80 -12.09
C GLY A 542 10.46 14.82 -13.07
N THR A 543 9.15 14.77 -13.32
CA THR A 543 8.47 15.73 -14.19
C THR A 543 7.97 16.94 -13.40
N SER A 544 8.00 18.12 -14.02
CA SER A 544 7.41 19.34 -13.45
C SER A 544 6.51 20.02 -14.49
N SER A 545 5.40 20.60 -14.03
CA SER A 545 4.53 21.44 -14.85
C SER A 545 4.14 22.68 -14.05
N GLU A 546 4.36 23.86 -14.62
CA GLU A 546 4.25 25.11 -13.86
C GLU A 546 3.60 26.24 -14.67
N HIS A 547 2.83 27.07 -13.96
CA HIS A 547 2.30 28.35 -14.39
C HIS A 547 1.31 28.33 -15.56
N ALA A 548 0.60 27.21 -15.78
CA ALA A 548 -0.57 27.16 -16.65
C ALA A 548 -1.83 27.73 -15.96
N VAL A 549 -2.73 28.35 -16.72
CA VAL A 549 -3.91 29.06 -16.20
C VAL A 549 -4.91 28.12 -15.51
N TYR A 550 -5.21 26.95 -16.11
CA TYR A 550 -6.27 26.06 -15.62
C TYR A 550 -5.76 25.02 -14.64
N TYR A 551 -4.72 24.30 -15.03
CA TYR A 551 -4.12 23.23 -14.26
C TYR A 551 -2.70 22.92 -14.72
N GLN A 552 -1.89 22.42 -13.79
CA GLN A 552 -0.55 21.95 -14.06
C GLN A 552 -0.57 20.47 -14.49
N TYR A 553 -1.20 19.59 -13.71
CA TYR A 553 -1.43 18.20 -14.08
C TYR A 553 -2.92 17.87 -14.09
N ASN A 554 -3.37 17.14 -15.11
CA ASN A 554 -4.72 16.60 -15.19
C ASN A 554 -4.71 15.16 -15.70
N PHE A 555 -4.99 14.22 -14.79
CA PHE A 555 -5.24 12.81 -15.10
C PHE A 555 -6.75 12.64 -15.23
N TYR A 556 -7.23 12.59 -16.47
CA TYR A 556 -8.65 12.55 -16.79
C TYR A 556 -8.99 11.23 -17.46
N LYS A 557 -9.78 10.38 -16.79
CA LYS A 557 -10.08 9.01 -17.23
C LYS A 557 -8.82 8.17 -17.50
N ALA A 558 -7.72 8.52 -16.87
CA ALA A 558 -6.44 7.86 -17.03
C ALA A 558 -6.39 6.56 -16.24
N GLN A 559 -5.57 5.62 -16.72
CA GLN A 559 -5.28 4.37 -16.02
C GLN A 559 -3.80 4.02 -16.14
N LYS A 560 -3.26 3.34 -15.12
CA LYS A 560 -1.92 2.75 -15.12
C LYS A 560 -0.83 3.81 -15.25
N VAL A 561 -0.84 4.77 -14.34
CA VAL A 561 0.15 5.87 -14.33
C VAL A 561 1.01 5.75 -13.07
N PHE A 562 2.32 5.67 -13.27
CA PHE A 562 3.30 5.95 -12.24
C PHE A 562 3.86 7.35 -12.45
N ALA A 563 3.91 8.17 -11.40
CA ALA A 563 4.57 9.48 -11.44
C ALA A 563 5.39 9.71 -10.17
N GLY A 564 6.55 10.36 -10.25
CA GLY A 564 7.31 10.71 -9.04
C GLY A 564 8.71 11.27 -9.30
N MET A 565 9.20 12.23 -8.49
CA MET A 565 8.36 13.20 -7.77
C MET A 565 7.80 14.18 -8.80
N ILE A 566 6.50 14.49 -8.71
CA ILE A 566 5.93 15.59 -9.50
C ILE A 566 6.12 16.91 -8.75
N GLN A 567 6.28 18.00 -9.48
CA GLN A 567 6.34 19.35 -8.90
C GLN A 567 5.45 20.32 -9.71
N THR A 568 4.87 21.30 -9.01
CA THR A 568 4.06 22.35 -9.64
C THR A 568 4.15 23.71 -8.95
N GLU A 569 3.95 24.78 -9.73
CA GLU A 569 3.64 26.12 -9.24
C GLU A 569 2.44 26.73 -9.97
N SER A 570 1.60 27.46 -9.24
CA SER A 570 0.55 28.30 -9.84
C SER A 570 1.16 29.56 -10.49
N PRO A 571 0.55 30.13 -11.54
CA PRO A 571 1.04 31.37 -12.15
C PRO A 571 1.01 32.54 -11.17
N TYR A 572 2.09 33.34 -11.13
CA TYR A 572 2.28 34.36 -10.09
C TYR A 572 1.28 35.51 -10.14
N TYR A 573 0.71 35.76 -11.33
CA TYR A 573 -0.29 36.78 -11.54
C TYR A 573 -1.66 36.43 -10.95
N GLN A 574 -2.00 35.14 -10.78
CA GLN A 574 -3.31 34.73 -10.28
C GLN A 574 -3.55 35.22 -8.84
N PRO A 575 -4.77 35.66 -8.47
CA PRO A 575 -6.03 35.64 -9.23
C PRO A 575 -6.23 36.83 -10.19
N THR A 576 -5.18 37.52 -10.65
CA THR A 576 -5.27 38.68 -11.55
C THR A 576 -4.60 38.40 -12.91
N PRO A 577 -5.32 37.91 -13.93
CA PRO A 577 -6.75 37.56 -13.86
C PRO A 577 -6.98 36.19 -13.25
N MET A 578 -8.24 35.95 -12.90
CA MET A 578 -8.71 34.67 -12.39
C MET A 578 -8.96 33.70 -13.56
N PRO A 579 -8.72 32.38 -13.38
CA PRO A 579 -9.15 31.39 -14.35
C PRO A 579 -10.65 31.53 -14.69
N PRO A 580 -11.08 31.34 -15.95
CA PRO A 580 -10.28 30.85 -17.08
C PRO A 580 -9.65 31.96 -17.94
N ALA A 581 -9.69 33.23 -17.52
CA ALA A 581 -9.15 34.33 -18.33
C ALA A 581 -7.62 34.20 -18.52
N PRO A 582 -7.08 34.57 -19.70
CA PRO A 582 -7.76 35.10 -20.91
C PRO A 582 -8.26 34.04 -21.91
N PHE A 583 -8.41 32.79 -21.49
CA PHE A 583 -8.75 31.67 -22.36
C PHE A 583 -10.23 31.26 -22.24
N GLU A 584 -11.15 32.17 -21.95
CA GLU A 584 -12.56 31.83 -21.73
C GLU A 584 -13.16 31.02 -22.88
N SER A 585 -12.74 31.29 -24.12
CA SER A 585 -13.24 30.58 -25.29
C SER A 585 -12.58 29.24 -25.58
N ALA A 586 -11.54 28.89 -24.79
CA ALA A 586 -10.85 27.61 -24.87
C ALA A 586 -11.38 26.56 -23.89
N VAL A 587 -12.24 26.93 -22.92
CA VAL A 587 -12.79 26.01 -21.92
C VAL A 587 -13.60 24.90 -22.59
N GLY A 588 -13.32 23.65 -22.23
CA GLY A 588 -14.07 22.48 -22.70
C GLY A 588 -13.64 21.97 -24.07
N ILE A 589 -12.60 22.55 -24.66
CA ILE A 589 -11.99 22.03 -25.90
C ILE A 589 -11.33 20.68 -25.65
N PHE A 590 -10.75 20.50 -24.47
CA PHE A 590 -10.29 19.20 -24.00
C PHE A 590 -11.28 18.68 -22.96
N SER A 591 -11.68 17.40 -23.09
CA SER A 591 -12.73 16.76 -22.28
C SER A 591 -12.49 16.83 -20.77
N GLY A 592 -11.23 16.94 -20.36
CA GLY A 592 -10.83 17.00 -18.96
C GLY A 592 -10.83 18.40 -18.35
N ASP A 593 -11.18 19.48 -19.04
CA ASP A 593 -11.04 20.84 -18.49
C ASP A 593 -11.88 21.09 -17.22
N PRO A 594 -11.41 21.96 -16.30
CA PRO A 594 -12.23 22.41 -15.18
C PRO A 594 -13.48 23.16 -15.67
N ASN A 595 -14.59 22.99 -14.95
CA ASN A 595 -15.81 23.72 -15.22
C ASN A 595 -15.80 25.09 -14.54
N TYR A 596 -15.87 26.16 -15.33
CA TYR A 596 -15.85 27.55 -14.86
C TYR A 596 -17.22 28.25 -14.85
N GLU A 597 -18.33 27.57 -15.17
CA GLU A 597 -19.67 28.20 -15.27
C GLU A 597 -20.20 28.79 -13.95
N ARG A 598 -19.74 28.28 -12.80
CA ARG A 598 -20.17 28.72 -11.45
C ARG A 598 -18.97 28.94 -10.54
N CYS A 599 -18.14 29.89 -10.93
CA CYS A 599 -16.80 30.07 -10.38
C CYS A 599 -16.64 31.39 -9.60
N PRO A 600 -17.20 31.50 -8.38
CA PRO A 600 -17.09 32.71 -7.59
C PRO A 600 -15.65 32.91 -7.09
N HIS A 601 -15.27 34.17 -6.92
CA HIS A 601 -13.97 34.56 -6.39
C HIS A 601 -13.67 33.85 -5.06
N GLY A 602 -12.48 33.24 -4.95
CA GLY A 602 -12.02 32.53 -3.74
C GLY A 602 -12.57 31.10 -3.58
N SER A 603 -13.32 30.57 -4.53
CA SER A 603 -13.71 29.14 -4.54
C SER A 603 -12.61 28.24 -5.12
N PRO A 604 -12.56 26.94 -4.75
CA PRO A 604 -11.53 26.02 -5.23
C PRO A 604 -11.43 25.98 -6.76
N GLY A 605 -10.23 26.21 -7.30
CA GLY A 605 -9.96 26.17 -8.74
C GLY A 605 -10.41 27.42 -9.51
N CYS A 606 -10.95 28.42 -8.80
CA CYS A 606 -11.49 29.65 -9.37
C CYS A 606 -10.66 30.89 -9.04
N ASP A 607 -9.88 30.81 -7.98
CA ASP A 607 -8.89 31.80 -7.61
C ASP A 607 -7.56 31.55 -8.30
N ALA A 608 -7.14 30.29 -8.40
CA ALA A 608 -5.91 29.92 -9.09
C ALA A 608 -5.99 28.51 -9.70
N SER A 609 -5.02 28.20 -10.56
CA SER A 609 -4.89 26.94 -11.29
C SER A 609 -4.80 25.73 -10.37
N TRP A 610 -5.41 24.61 -10.74
CA TRP A 610 -5.20 23.36 -10.01
C TRP A 610 -3.76 22.86 -10.17
N ALA A 611 -3.10 22.49 -9.07
CA ALA A 611 -1.80 21.84 -9.14
C ALA A 611 -1.94 20.44 -9.75
N LEU A 612 -2.89 19.65 -9.24
CA LEU A 612 -3.14 18.29 -9.71
C LEU A 612 -4.64 18.01 -9.72
N ARG A 613 -5.11 17.45 -10.83
CA ARG A 613 -6.46 16.92 -10.95
C ARG A 613 -6.37 15.44 -11.29
N ILE A 614 -7.10 14.62 -10.55
CA ILE A 614 -7.29 13.19 -10.85
C ILE A 614 -8.80 12.97 -10.88
N ILE A 615 -9.35 12.79 -12.08
CA ILE A 615 -10.77 12.79 -12.33
C ILE A 615 -11.14 11.51 -13.07
N GLU A 616 -12.11 10.77 -12.55
CA GLU A 616 -12.62 9.52 -13.14
C GLU A 616 -11.51 8.50 -13.49
N SER A 617 -10.41 8.49 -12.74
CA SER A 617 -9.20 7.72 -13.03
C SER A 617 -9.00 6.55 -12.06
N SER A 618 -8.09 5.62 -12.38
CA SER A 618 -7.75 4.44 -11.55
C SER A 618 -6.32 3.99 -11.75
N GLU A 619 -5.76 3.17 -10.85
CA GLU A 619 -4.36 2.69 -10.97
C GLU A 619 -3.33 3.84 -11.13
N ILE A 620 -3.50 4.90 -10.35
CA ILE A 620 -2.60 6.05 -10.35
C ILE A 620 -1.71 5.95 -9.11
N TYR A 621 -0.40 5.93 -9.29
CA TYR A 621 0.58 5.90 -8.20
C TYR A 621 1.50 7.11 -8.30
N ILE A 622 1.37 8.06 -7.38
CA ILE A 622 2.24 9.23 -7.27
C ILE A 622 3.22 9.04 -6.12
N ALA A 623 4.50 8.85 -6.45
CA ALA A 623 5.63 8.69 -5.55
C ALA A 623 6.32 10.04 -5.28
N GLY A 624 5.69 10.85 -4.42
CA GLY A 624 6.11 12.22 -4.12
C GLY A 624 5.39 13.27 -4.96
N ALA A 625 4.90 14.32 -4.31
CA ALA A 625 4.36 15.51 -4.97
C ALA A 625 4.69 16.80 -4.21
N GLY A 626 5.37 17.75 -4.85
CA GLY A 626 5.68 19.08 -4.30
C GLY A 626 4.85 20.16 -4.99
N LEU A 627 3.78 20.63 -4.36
CA LEU A 627 2.78 21.49 -5.02
C LEU A 627 2.71 22.86 -4.34
N TYR A 628 3.11 23.93 -5.03
CA TYR A 628 3.35 25.23 -4.40
C TYR A 628 2.49 26.37 -4.99
N SER A 629 2.10 27.28 -4.11
CA SER A 629 1.46 28.55 -4.47
C SER A 629 2.13 29.67 -3.67
N TRP A 630 2.93 30.49 -4.34
CA TRP A 630 3.78 31.50 -3.68
C TRP A 630 3.19 32.90 -3.68
N PHE A 631 2.26 33.17 -4.59
CA PHE A 631 1.86 34.53 -4.92
C PHE A 631 0.35 34.71 -4.95
N THR A 632 -0.07 35.92 -4.63
CA THR A 632 -1.37 36.49 -5.02
C THR A 632 -1.09 37.79 -5.74
N THR A 633 -1.30 37.83 -7.06
CA THR A 633 -1.06 39.03 -7.87
C THR A 633 0.36 39.60 -7.65
N TYR A 634 1.38 38.74 -7.83
CA TYR A 634 2.81 39.04 -7.63
C TYR A 634 3.23 39.46 -6.21
N THR A 635 2.37 39.31 -5.20
CA THR A 635 2.73 39.53 -3.79
C THR A 635 2.81 38.23 -3.01
N GLN A 636 3.75 38.15 -2.05
CA GLN A 636 4.03 36.94 -1.26
C GLN A 636 3.50 36.98 0.18
N GLU A 637 2.76 38.03 0.57
CA GLU A 637 2.20 38.18 1.93
C GLU A 637 1.31 37.00 2.34
N CYS A 638 0.66 36.38 1.36
CA CYS A 638 -0.24 35.24 1.51
C CYS A 638 0.44 33.94 2.01
N ILE A 639 1.76 33.82 1.90
CA ILE A 639 2.52 32.62 2.33
C ILE A 639 2.40 32.47 3.85
N ALA A 640 2.54 33.58 4.58
CA ALA A 640 2.47 33.61 6.04
C ALA A 640 1.09 33.17 6.58
N THR A 641 0.03 33.36 5.78
CA THR A 641 -1.35 32.99 6.12
C THR A 641 -1.80 31.68 5.48
N ARG A 642 -0.98 31.05 4.63
CA ARG A 642 -1.33 29.85 3.83
C ARG A 642 -2.59 30.07 2.98
N SER A 643 -2.69 31.25 2.37
CA SER A 643 -3.89 31.69 1.65
C SER A 643 -3.57 32.32 0.29
N CYS A 644 -2.46 31.89 -0.34
CA CYS A 644 -2.13 32.28 -1.70
C CYS A 644 -3.12 31.70 -2.71
N GLN A 645 -3.58 30.49 -2.42
CA GLN A 645 -4.61 29.78 -3.18
C GLN A 645 -5.52 28.99 -2.24
N ASN A 646 -6.76 28.76 -2.66
CA ASN A 646 -7.74 28.02 -1.90
C ASN A 646 -7.40 26.53 -1.83
N SER A 647 -7.19 25.87 -2.96
CA SER A 647 -7.04 24.41 -3.04
C SER A 647 -6.05 23.96 -4.10
N MET A 648 -5.20 22.96 -3.81
CA MET A 648 -4.17 22.47 -4.74
C MET A 648 -4.62 21.26 -5.57
N ILE A 649 -5.24 20.26 -4.94
CA ILE A 649 -5.59 18.98 -5.58
C ILE A 649 -7.10 18.82 -5.69
N GLN A 650 -7.58 18.38 -6.85
CA GLN A 650 -8.95 17.89 -7.04
C GLN A 650 -8.94 16.38 -7.30
N LEU A 651 -9.66 15.63 -6.46
CA LEU A 651 -9.99 14.21 -6.67
C LEU A 651 -11.50 14.10 -6.88
N GLU A 652 -11.93 13.51 -7.99
CA GLU A 652 -13.36 13.43 -8.29
C GLU A 652 -13.71 12.16 -9.06
N GLY A 653 -14.68 11.40 -8.56
CA GLY A 653 -15.21 10.23 -9.27
C GLY A 653 -14.17 9.14 -9.55
N ASN A 654 -13.07 9.10 -8.80
CA ASN A 654 -12.00 8.13 -9.00
C ASN A 654 -12.44 6.72 -8.59
N ASN A 655 -11.87 5.72 -9.24
CA ASN A 655 -12.08 4.30 -8.96
C ASN A 655 -10.85 3.73 -8.20
N GLY A 656 -10.78 2.40 -8.06
CA GLY A 656 -9.76 1.74 -7.23
C GLY A 656 -8.29 2.15 -7.49
N ARG A 657 -7.51 2.18 -6.41
CA ARG A 657 -6.03 2.30 -6.39
C ARG A 657 -5.46 3.62 -6.96
N VAL A 658 -6.04 4.76 -6.56
CA VAL A 658 -5.42 6.09 -6.72
C VAL A 658 -4.67 6.45 -5.43
N ARG A 659 -3.34 6.61 -5.52
CA ARG A 659 -2.45 6.82 -4.37
C ARG A 659 -1.51 7.99 -4.57
N ILE A 660 -1.29 8.75 -3.51
CA ILE A 660 -0.30 9.83 -3.43
C ILE A 660 0.53 9.64 -2.16
N HIS A 661 1.81 9.35 -2.33
CA HIS A 661 2.78 9.28 -1.24
C HIS A 661 3.59 10.56 -1.20
N ASN A 662 4.03 10.96 0.00
CA ASN A 662 4.87 12.13 0.24
C ASN A 662 4.37 13.39 -0.51
N LEU A 663 3.16 13.83 -0.14
CA LEU A 663 2.54 15.05 -0.65
C LEU A 663 2.93 16.24 0.23
N ILE A 664 3.50 17.27 -0.39
CA ILE A 664 3.83 18.55 0.23
C ILE A 664 3.04 19.65 -0.45
N SER A 665 2.50 20.58 0.35
CA SER A 665 1.91 21.81 -0.16
C SER A 665 2.41 23.05 0.57
N ILE A 666 2.57 24.15 -0.17
CA ILE A 666 2.90 25.47 0.37
C ILE A 666 1.90 26.50 -0.14
N GLY A 667 1.48 27.41 0.75
CA GLY A 667 0.69 28.60 0.42
C GLY A 667 -0.80 28.36 0.12
N ALA A 668 -1.29 27.13 0.24
CA ALA A 668 -2.72 26.83 0.03
C ALA A 668 -3.49 26.58 1.32
N THR A 669 -4.79 26.93 1.33
CA THR A 669 -5.69 26.65 2.45
C THR A 669 -6.04 25.17 2.54
N ASN A 670 -6.31 24.53 1.40
CA ASN A 670 -6.63 23.12 1.27
C ASN A 670 -5.57 22.41 0.43
N MET A 671 -5.07 21.28 0.94
CA MET A 671 -4.20 20.39 0.18
C MET A 671 -5.02 19.62 -0.86
N ILE A 672 -6.17 19.05 -0.45
CA ILE A 672 -7.02 18.19 -1.28
C ILE A 672 -8.48 18.59 -1.14
N ILE A 673 -9.18 18.63 -2.26
CA ILE A 673 -10.64 18.58 -2.35
C ILE A 673 -11.00 17.24 -3.02
N SER A 674 -11.77 16.40 -2.31
CA SER A 674 -12.16 15.07 -2.80
C SER A 674 -13.65 14.83 -2.59
N ASP A 675 -14.42 14.76 -3.68
CA ASP A 675 -15.87 14.48 -3.64
C ASP A 675 -16.64 15.29 -2.57
N GLY A 676 -16.27 16.57 -2.40
CA GLY A 676 -16.83 17.48 -1.40
C GLY A 676 -16.14 17.51 -0.03
N THR A 677 -15.19 16.62 0.24
CA THR A 677 -14.35 16.60 1.44
C THR A 677 -13.14 17.51 1.29
N GLN A 678 -12.81 18.28 2.33
CA GLN A 678 -11.66 19.19 2.34
C GLN A 678 -10.58 18.69 3.29
N VAL A 679 -9.36 18.52 2.78
CA VAL A 679 -8.17 18.23 3.57
C VAL A 679 -7.35 19.50 3.68
N THR A 680 -7.36 20.12 4.86
CA THR A 680 -6.73 21.44 5.07
C THR A 680 -5.22 21.34 5.27
N SER A 681 -4.50 22.38 4.87
CA SER A 681 -3.06 22.53 5.17
C SER A 681 -2.84 22.67 6.68
N GLU A 682 -3.72 23.40 7.38
CA GLU A 682 -3.67 23.54 8.83
C GLU A 682 -3.76 22.20 9.58
N ALA A 683 -4.57 21.26 9.12
CA ALA A 683 -4.65 19.93 9.72
C ALA A 683 -3.34 19.14 9.58
N ASN A 684 -2.55 19.43 8.54
CA ASN A 684 -1.34 18.73 8.13
C ASN A 684 -0.08 19.60 8.23
N LEU A 685 -0.12 20.64 9.08
CA LEU A 685 1.00 21.54 9.29
C LEU A 685 2.24 20.78 9.78
N ALA A 686 3.33 20.84 9.01
CA ALA A 686 4.57 20.15 9.33
C ALA A 686 5.45 20.97 10.29
N VAL A 687 5.60 22.27 10.03
CA VAL A 687 6.41 23.20 10.83
C VAL A 687 5.65 24.47 11.17
N ASP A 688 6.03 25.13 12.27
CA ASP A 688 5.42 26.38 12.75
C ASP A 688 6.28 27.64 12.49
N TYR A 689 7.26 27.53 11.59
CA TYR A 689 8.09 28.65 11.13
C TYR A 689 7.93 28.88 9.62
N HIS A 690 8.38 30.06 9.17
CA HIS A 690 8.25 30.47 7.77
C HIS A 690 9.32 29.82 6.86
N PRO A 691 8.96 29.36 5.65
CA PRO A 691 7.58 29.24 5.14
C PRO A 691 6.85 28.07 5.82
N TYR A 692 5.56 28.24 6.09
CA TYR A 692 4.74 27.15 6.60
C TYR A 692 4.48 26.15 5.46
N TRP A 693 4.96 24.92 5.60
CA TRP A 693 4.57 23.83 4.71
C TRP A 693 3.71 22.79 5.44
N SER A 694 2.89 22.11 4.65
CA SER A 694 2.03 21.02 5.12
C SER A 694 2.39 19.74 4.38
N GLN A 695 2.33 18.61 5.07
CA GLN A 695 2.81 17.35 4.55
C GLN A 695 1.83 16.23 4.88
N ILE A 696 1.57 15.36 3.90
CA ILE A 696 0.87 14.10 4.07
C ILE A 696 1.77 12.99 3.55
N THR A 697 2.02 11.98 4.37
CA THR A 697 2.94 10.89 4.02
C THR A 697 2.28 9.85 3.13
N VAL A 698 1.01 9.53 3.37
CA VAL A 698 0.25 8.58 2.56
C VAL A 698 -1.19 9.06 2.36
N VAL A 699 -1.63 9.11 1.11
CA VAL A 699 -3.03 9.22 0.69
C VAL A 699 -3.32 7.99 -0.15
N ASP A 700 -4.02 7.02 0.43
CA ASP A 700 -4.47 5.80 -0.25
C ASP A 700 -5.93 5.55 0.17
N PRO A 701 -6.87 6.43 -0.26
CA PRO A 701 -8.27 6.26 0.05
C PRO A 701 -8.73 4.93 -0.54
N ILE A 702 -8.89 3.94 0.33
CA ILE A 702 -9.40 2.64 -0.02
C ILE A 702 -10.85 2.89 -0.39
N HIS A 703 -11.17 2.94 -1.69
CA HIS A 703 -12.56 2.97 -2.15
C HIS A 703 -13.25 1.74 -1.55
N ASN A 704 -14.04 2.04 -0.53
CA ASN A 704 -14.50 1.09 0.46
C ASN A 704 -15.72 0.38 -0.13
N THR A 705 -15.50 -0.79 -0.70
CA THR A 705 -16.42 -1.91 -0.47
C THR A 705 -15.79 -2.85 0.55
N GLY A 706 -15.53 -2.37 1.78
CA GLY A 706 -15.34 -3.22 2.97
C GLY A 706 -14.19 -2.93 3.97
N ALA A 707 -13.20 -2.07 3.67
CA ALA A 707 -11.92 -2.02 4.37
C ALA A 707 -11.38 -0.62 4.79
N GLN A 708 -12.14 0.21 5.51
CA GLN A 708 -11.57 1.23 6.45
C GLN A 708 -11.02 0.61 7.75
N ARG A 709 -10.70 -0.69 7.71
CA ARG A 709 -10.14 -1.45 8.82
C ARG A 709 -8.68 -1.73 8.46
N LEU A 710 -7.74 -1.08 9.17
CA LEU A 710 -6.69 -1.76 9.95
C LEU A 710 -5.46 -0.93 10.33
N ILE A 711 -5.33 0.30 9.84
CA ILE A 711 -4.00 0.89 9.69
C ILE A 711 -3.70 1.91 10.82
N LYS A 712 -3.50 1.40 12.04
CA LYS A 712 -2.76 2.05 13.16
C LYS A 712 -2.20 0.97 14.09
N GLN A 713 -1.32 0.12 13.60
CA GLN A 713 -0.53 -0.76 14.46
C GLN A 713 0.93 -0.69 14.07
N GLY A 714 1.59 0.29 14.68
CA GLY A 714 3.02 0.47 14.67
C GLY A 714 3.74 -0.33 15.75
N LEU A 715 4.82 -0.98 15.30
CA LEU A 715 6.09 -1.30 15.97
C LEU A 715 6.25 -0.80 17.42
N HIS A 716 6.28 -1.69 18.41
CA HIS A 716 7.41 -2.54 18.88
C HIS A 716 8.19 -1.90 20.03
N THR A 717 8.16 -2.55 21.20
CA THR A 717 9.38 -2.84 21.97
C THR A 717 9.27 -4.22 22.65
N ARG A 718 10.29 -5.07 22.44
CA ARG A 718 10.66 -6.15 23.37
C ARG A 718 12.17 -6.13 23.52
N ASN A 719 12.62 -6.20 24.77
CA ASN A 719 13.65 -7.17 25.11
C ASN A 719 13.26 -7.77 26.47
N GLU A 720 13.07 -9.09 26.48
CA GLU A 720 13.85 -10.04 27.29
C GLU A 720 13.16 -11.42 27.30
N ASP A 721 13.81 -12.33 26.58
CA ASP A 721 13.99 -13.75 26.82
C ASP A 721 12.84 -14.77 26.83
N LYS A 722 13.09 -15.80 25.99
CA LYS A 722 12.50 -17.14 25.90
C LYS A 722 11.17 -17.29 25.20
N CYS A 723 11.22 -17.09 23.89
CA CYS A 723 10.58 -17.98 22.91
C CYS A 723 11.01 -17.54 21.51
N SER A 724 11.73 -18.39 20.78
CA SER A 724 11.94 -18.15 19.36
C SER A 724 10.58 -18.30 18.67
N VAL A 725 10.01 -17.17 18.25
CA VAL A 725 8.95 -17.13 17.23
C VAL A 725 9.48 -17.97 16.05
N PRO A 726 8.77 -19.00 15.57
CA PRO A 726 9.13 -19.62 14.31
C PRO A 726 9.24 -18.48 13.28
N PRO A 727 10.30 -18.43 12.46
CA PRO A 727 10.38 -17.41 11.41
C PRO A 727 9.06 -17.43 10.66
N ASP A 728 8.52 -16.25 10.33
CA ASP A 728 7.36 -16.11 9.46
C ASP A 728 7.39 -17.26 8.46
N VAL A 729 6.46 -18.20 8.60
CA VAL A 729 6.15 -19.07 7.48
C VAL A 729 5.64 -18.06 6.48
N ARG A 730 6.54 -17.63 5.59
CA ARG A 730 6.23 -16.85 4.41
C ARG A 730 5.00 -17.53 3.85
N VAL A 731 3.85 -16.90 4.00
CA VAL A 731 2.66 -17.31 3.26
C VAL A 731 3.05 -17.01 1.81
N PRO A 732 3.29 -18.03 0.97
CA PRO A 732 3.60 -17.78 -0.42
C PRO A 732 2.42 -17.03 -1.04
N GLY A 733 2.71 -16.04 -1.88
CA GLY A 733 1.68 -15.25 -2.55
C GLY A 733 0.69 -16.15 -3.28
N GLY A 734 -0.56 -16.10 -2.84
CA GLY A 734 -1.66 -16.90 -3.37
C GLY A 734 -2.92 -16.86 -2.49
N ARG A 735 -3.45 -15.67 -2.16
CA ARG A 735 -4.79 -15.57 -1.56
C ARG A 735 -5.82 -15.33 -2.66
N ASN A 736 -6.55 -16.39 -3.04
CA ASN A 736 -7.84 -16.29 -3.73
C ASN A 736 -8.97 -16.22 -2.68
N PRO A 737 -10.21 -15.90 -3.09
CA PRO A 737 -10.77 -14.56 -3.24
C PRO A 737 -11.17 -13.94 -1.89
N THR A 738 -10.70 -12.73 -1.58
CA THR A 738 -11.14 -11.97 -0.38
C THR A 738 -12.49 -11.28 -0.54
N ASP A 739 -13.08 -11.36 -1.74
CA ASP A 739 -14.35 -10.74 -2.11
C ASP A 739 -15.33 -11.82 -2.61
N LEU A 740 -15.70 -12.76 -1.75
CA LEU A 740 -16.93 -13.52 -1.98
C LEU A 740 -18.11 -12.69 -1.43
N PRO A 741 -19.15 -12.42 -2.23
CA PRO A 741 -20.33 -11.73 -1.75
C PRO A 741 -20.89 -12.48 -0.54
N LEU A 742 -21.14 -11.75 0.55
CA LEU A 742 -21.83 -12.28 1.72
C LEU A 742 -23.29 -12.53 1.32
N VAL A 743 -23.53 -13.70 0.73
CA VAL A 743 -24.82 -14.26 0.34
C VAL A 743 -25.52 -13.48 -0.79
N ASP A 744 -25.41 -13.97 -2.03
CA ASP A 744 -26.38 -13.64 -3.08
C ASP A 744 -27.64 -14.48 -2.82
N ILE A 745 -28.77 -13.83 -2.55
CA ILE A 745 -30.02 -14.52 -2.24
C ILE A 745 -30.78 -14.70 -3.56
N GLY A 746 -30.46 -15.76 -4.31
CA GLY A 746 -31.26 -16.16 -5.46
C GLY A 746 -30.57 -17.13 -6.42
N GLY A 747 -30.89 -18.42 -6.31
CA GLY A 747 -30.53 -19.43 -7.30
C GLY A 747 -30.94 -20.82 -6.82
N GLU A 748 -31.29 -21.71 -7.74
CA GLU A 748 -31.48 -23.14 -7.45
C GLU A 748 -30.15 -23.78 -7.00
N ALA A 749 -30.19 -24.93 -6.31
CA ALA A 749 -29.12 -25.65 -5.59
C ALA A 749 -27.84 -26.07 -6.37
N ASP A 750 -27.50 -25.36 -7.43
CA ASP A 750 -26.42 -25.68 -8.35
C ASP A 750 -25.10 -24.98 -8.02
N HIS A 751 -24.99 -24.28 -6.87
CA HIS A 751 -23.81 -23.54 -6.43
C HIS A 751 -23.69 -23.56 -4.90
N GLY A 752 -22.50 -23.82 -4.35
CA GLY A 752 -22.21 -23.58 -2.94
C GLY A 752 -20.72 -23.43 -2.59
N TYR A 753 -20.43 -23.49 -1.30
CA TYR A 753 -19.08 -23.25 -0.76
C TYR A 753 -18.61 -24.34 0.22
N PHE A 754 -17.30 -24.54 0.28
CA PHE A 754 -16.64 -25.38 1.27
C PHE A 754 -15.50 -24.62 1.96
N THR A 755 -15.63 -24.37 3.26
CA THR A 755 -14.64 -23.65 4.06
C THR A 755 -13.64 -24.63 4.68
N LEU A 756 -12.37 -24.50 4.31
CA LEU A 756 -11.24 -25.20 4.90
C LEU A 756 -10.61 -24.33 6.00
N VAL A 757 -10.57 -24.83 7.23
CA VAL A 757 -9.97 -24.12 8.39
C VAL A 757 -8.76 -24.89 8.90
N ASN A 758 -7.57 -24.34 8.68
CA ASN A 758 -6.31 -24.97 9.04
C ASN A 758 -5.85 -24.57 10.44
N GLY A 759 -6.34 -25.30 11.45
CA GLY A 759 -5.89 -25.24 12.83
C GLY A 759 -4.64 -26.06 13.14
N SER A 760 -3.84 -26.39 12.13
CA SER A 760 -2.60 -27.17 12.27
C SER A 760 -1.36 -26.32 11.97
N PRO A 761 -0.15 -26.76 12.38
CA PRO A 761 1.08 -26.04 12.10
C PRO A 761 1.64 -26.32 10.70
N TYR A 762 0.92 -27.05 9.85
CA TYR A 762 1.36 -27.45 8.50
C TYR A 762 0.55 -26.72 7.44
N ASN A 763 1.21 -26.23 6.39
CA ASN A 763 0.51 -25.77 5.19
C ASN A 763 -0.16 -26.96 4.50
N TRP A 764 -1.40 -26.80 4.05
CA TRP A 764 -2.07 -27.81 3.24
C TRP A 764 -1.86 -27.46 1.78
N ILE A 765 -1.12 -28.30 1.08
CA ILE A 765 -0.74 -28.09 -0.31
C ILE A 765 -1.72 -28.86 -1.19
N LEU A 766 -2.37 -28.15 -2.10
CA LEU A 766 -3.21 -28.71 -3.14
C LEU A 766 -2.33 -29.38 -4.19
N THR A 767 -2.35 -30.71 -4.20
CA THR A 767 -1.52 -31.55 -5.06
C THR A 767 -2.21 -31.97 -6.37
N TYR A 768 -3.54 -31.93 -6.38
CA TYR A 768 -4.35 -32.27 -7.54
C TYR A 768 -5.68 -31.53 -7.47
N ASN A 769 -6.15 -30.99 -8.59
CA ASN A 769 -7.46 -30.33 -8.71
C ASN A 769 -8.01 -30.59 -10.11
N HIS A 770 -9.20 -31.17 -10.19
CA HIS A 770 -9.84 -31.51 -11.46
C HIS A 770 -11.36 -31.49 -11.30
N SER A 771 -12.06 -31.05 -12.33
CA SER A 771 -13.51 -31.17 -12.41
C SER A 771 -13.94 -31.60 -13.81
N TYR A 772 -15.10 -32.24 -13.86
CA TYR A 772 -15.76 -32.69 -15.06
C TYR A 772 -17.19 -32.17 -15.01
N GLN A 773 -17.55 -31.35 -16.00
CA GLN A 773 -18.87 -30.73 -16.15
C GLN A 773 -19.32 -29.86 -14.96
N MET A 774 -18.38 -29.24 -14.24
CA MET A 774 -18.69 -28.22 -13.23
C MET A 774 -18.31 -26.83 -13.74
N ASP A 775 -19.20 -25.84 -13.61
CA ASP A 775 -18.92 -24.44 -13.96
C ASP A 775 -17.90 -23.80 -13.00
N GLN A 776 -17.90 -24.21 -11.72
CA GLN A 776 -16.90 -23.80 -10.73
C GLN A 776 -16.38 -25.01 -9.93
N TRP A 777 -15.07 -25.09 -9.75
CA TRP A 777 -14.39 -26.03 -8.84
C TRP A 777 -13.03 -25.44 -8.41
N LYS A 778 -13.09 -24.36 -7.62
CA LYS A 778 -11.92 -23.56 -7.25
C LYS A 778 -11.41 -23.96 -5.86
N TRP A 779 -10.26 -24.63 -5.84
CA TRP A 779 -9.57 -25.07 -4.63
C TRP A 779 -8.19 -24.42 -4.51
N HIS A 780 -7.71 -24.25 -3.28
CA HIS A 780 -6.51 -23.47 -2.98
C HIS A 780 -5.67 -24.13 -1.89
N ASP A 781 -4.38 -23.80 -1.85
CA ASP A 781 -3.54 -24.08 -0.69
C ASP A 781 -4.10 -23.40 0.56
N VAL A 782 -3.98 -24.06 1.71
CA VAL A 782 -4.47 -23.53 3.00
C VAL A 782 -3.30 -23.38 3.96
N PRO A 783 -2.75 -22.17 4.14
CA PRO A 783 -1.62 -21.96 5.05
C PRO A 783 -1.94 -22.32 6.50
N ALA A 784 -0.92 -22.63 7.28
CA ALA A 784 -1.06 -22.93 8.70
C ALA A 784 -1.67 -21.75 9.49
N GLY A 785 -2.75 -21.98 10.23
CA GLY A 785 -3.46 -20.94 10.97
C GLY A 785 -4.39 -20.06 10.13
N GLU A 786 -4.61 -20.40 8.85
CA GLU A 786 -5.51 -19.67 7.96
C GLU A 786 -6.79 -20.46 7.66
N SER A 787 -7.78 -19.79 7.07
CA SER A 787 -8.94 -20.44 6.47
C SER A 787 -9.21 -19.95 5.06
N VAL A 788 -9.77 -20.83 4.22
CA VAL A 788 -10.07 -20.56 2.81
C VAL A 788 -11.44 -21.11 2.46
N GLN A 789 -12.27 -20.31 1.80
CA GLN A 789 -13.56 -20.74 1.27
C GLN A 789 -13.40 -21.10 -0.22
N CYS A 790 -13.75 -22.34 -0.56
CA CYS A 790 -13.65 -22.91 -1.90
C CYS A 790 -15.03 -22.95 -2.55
N GLU A 791 -15.13 -22.57 -3.83
CA GLU A 791 -16.39 -22.42 -4.58
C GLU A 791 -16.63 -23.63 -5.50
N TRP A 792 -17.86 -24.13 -5.53
CA TRP A 792 -18.31 -25.18 -6.46
C TRP A 792 -19.63 -24.79 -7.13
N GLN A 793 -19.79 -25.11 -8.42
CA GLN A 793 -21.00 -24.86 -9.20
C GLN A 793 -21.17 -25.92 -10.30
N PHE A 794 -22.38 -26.44 -10.51
CA PHE A 794 -22.69 -27.36 -11.62
C PHE A 794 -22.78 -26.63 -12.96
N ALA A 795 -22.64 -27.37 -14.07
CA ALA A 795 -22.79 -26.78 -15.40
C ALA A 795 -24.25 -26.45 -15.75
N GLU A 796 -24.56 -25.19 -16.02
CA GLU A 796 -25.94 -24.72 -16.36
C GLU A 796 -26.50 -25.33 -17.67
N SER A 797 -25.64 -25.86 -18.55
CA SER A 797 -25.97 -26.14 -19.95
C SER A 797 -25.85 -27.62 -20.37
N PHE A 798 -25.55 -28.53 -19.44
CA PHE A 798 -25.34 -29.96 -19.72
C PHE A 798 -26.10 -30.89 -18.76
N ASN A 799 -26.07 -32.19 -19.05
CA ASN A 799 -26.67 -33.21 -18.21
C ASN A 799 -25.90 -33.35 -16.88
N ARG A 800 -26.39 -32.78 -15.77
CA ARG A 800 -25.72 -32.78 -14.45
C ARG A 800 -25.48 -34.15 -13.80
N PHE A 801 -26.03 -35.23 -14.37
CA PHE A 801 -26.00 -36.57 -13.78
C PHE A 801 -24.61 -37.22 -13.73
N ASP A 802 -23.60 -36.68 -14.43
CA ASP A 802 -22.22 -37.16 -14.38
C ASP A 802 -21.19 -36.13 -13.89
N ASP A 803 -21.64 -34.98 -13.35
CA ASP A 803 -20.79 -33.92 -12.80
C ASP A 803 -19.96 -34.41 -11.61
N LYS A 804 -18.66 -34.12 -11.65
CA LYS A 804 -17.68 -34.57 -10.65
C LYS A 804 -16.59 -33.54 -10.43
N GLY A 805 -16.16 -33.38 -9.18
CA GLY A 805 -15.02 -32.57 -8.80
C GLY A 805 -14.10 -33.33 -7.86
N GLU A 806 -12.80 -33.07 -7.90
CA GLU A 806 -11.83 -33.66 -6.99
C GLU A 806 -10.67 -32.70 -6.69
N ALA A 807 -10.24 -32.64 -5.42
CA ALA A 807 -9.18 -31.78 -4.91
C ALA A 807 -8.38 -32.52 -3.83
N PHE A 808 -7.08 -32.74 -4.03
CA PHE A 808 -6.26 -33.58 -3.15
C PHE A 808 -5.24 -32.73 -2.41
N TYR A 809 -5.14 -32.94 -1.10
CA TYR A 809 -4.30 -32.18 -0.20
C TYR A 809 -3.23 -33.03 0.46
N THR A 810 -2.03 -32.45 0.61
CA THR A 810 -0.95 -32.98 1.46
C THR A 810 -0.60 -31.97 2.53
N LEU A 811 -0.43 -32.43 3.78
CA LEU A 811 0.08 -31.59 4.86
C LEU A 811 1.60 -31.48 4.73
N GLU A 812 2.10 -30.30 4.40
CA GLU A 812 3.50 -30.03 4.11
C GLU A 812 4.43 -30.52 5.22
N GLY A 813 5.45 -31.31 4.84
CA GLY A 813 6.42 -31.85 5.79
C GLY A 813 5.95 -33.08 6.56
N THR A 814 4.77 -33.63 6.25
CA THR A 814 4.25 -34.90 6.78
C THR A 814 3.97 -35.90 5.65
N ASN A 815 3.52 -37.11 5.99
CA ASN A 815 2.97 -38.08 5.04
C ASN A 815 1.43 -38.13 5.04
N LYS A 816 0.77 -37.12 5.65
CA LYS A 816 -0.68 -37.06 5.78
C LYS A 816 -1.27 -36.40 4.55
N THR A 817 -2.33 -37.02 4.04
CA THR A 817 -3.09 -36.55 2.89
C THR A 817 -4.57 -36.66 3.18
N PHE A 818 -5.37 -35.81 2.57
CA PHE A 818 -6.81 -35.97 2.49
C PHE A 818 -7.29 -35.51 1.12
N GLN A 819 -8.45 -36.00 0.69
CA GLN A 819 -9.03 -35.63 -0.60
C GLN A 819 -10.43 -35.10 -0.38
N ILE A 820 -10.83 -34.18 -1.24
CA ILE A 820 -12.18 -33.70 -1.33
C ILE A 820 -12.70 -34.08 -2.71
N TRP A 821 -13.84 -34.77 -2.75
CA TRP A 821 -14.45 -35.15 -4.01
C TRP A 821 -15.95 -34.88 -3.96
N ALA A 822 -16.46 -34.36 -5.06
CA ALA A 822 -17.85 -34.01 -5.28
C ALA A 822 -18.43 -34.90 -6.37
N ARG A 823 -19.68 -35.33 -6.19
CA ARG A 823 -20.40 -36.09 -7.22
C ARG A 823 -21.90 -35.90 -7.12
N TYR A 824 -22.53 -35.77 -8.28
CA TYR A 824 -23.99 -35.84 -8.39
C TYR A 824 -24.49 -37.30 -8.36
N TYR A 825 -25.54 -37.58 -7.57
CA TYR A 825 -26.21 -38.88 -7.48
C TYR A 825 -27.71 -38.76 -7.77
N GLN A 826 -28.12 -39.23 -8.95
CA GLN A 826 -29.51 -39.18 -9.42
C GLN A 826 -30.49 -40.03 -8.58
N ASP A 827 -29.98 -41.04 -7.86
CA ASP A 827 -30.78 -42.00 -7.10
C ASP A 827 -30.98 -41.58 -5.62
N ASP A 828 -30.44 -40.44 -5.19
CA ASP A 828 -30.64 -39.87 -3.85
C ASP A 828 -31.44 -38.54 -3.93
N PRO A 829 -32.79 -38.61 -3.95
CA PRO A 829 -33.65 -37.43 -4.14
C PRO A 829 -33.64 -36.47 -2.95
N ASP A 830 -33.08 -36.88 -1.80
CA ASP A 830 -32.98 -36.06 -0.59
C ASP A 830 -31.64 -35.28 -0.56
N ASN A 831 -30.63 -35.72 -1.34
CA ASN A 831 -29.36 -35.00 -1.52
C ASN A 831 -28.72 -35.36 -2.87
N GLU A 832 -29.02 -34.60 -3.92
CA GLU A 832 -28.51 -34.92 -5.27
C GLU A 832 -27.00 -34.64 -5.42
N PHE A 833 -26.38 -33.85 -4.52
CA PHE A 833 -24.94 -33.51 -4.52
C PHE A 833 -24.24 -33.97 -3.25
N HIS A 834 -23.25 -34.85 -3.41
CA HIS A 834 -22.47 -35.34 -2.29
C HIS A 834 -21.04 -34.79 -2.37
N LEU A 835 -20.62 -34.14 -1.29
CA LEU A 835 -19.26 -33.63 -1.14
C LEU A 835 -18.57 -34.38 0.00
N HIS A 836 -17.55 -35.14 -0.35
CA HIS A 836 -16.89 -36.04 0.57
C HIS A 836 -15.50 -35.55 0.95
N VAL A 837 -15.14 -35.74 2.21
CA VAL A 837 -13.75 -35.67 2.68
C VAL A 837 -13.24 -37.09 2.91
N LEU A 838 -12.28 -37.52 2.11
CA LEU A 838 -11.61 -38.80 2.22
C LEU A 838 -10.29 -38.65 2.99
N TYR A 839 -10.18 -39.37 4.10
CA TYR A 839 -9.00 -39.41 4.96
C TYR A 839 -8.02 -40.47 4.45
N ASP A 840 -7.51 -40.32 3.22
CA ASP A 840 -6.71 -41.35 2.52
C ASP A 840 -5.31 -41.55 3.12
N GLY A 841 -4.68 -40.49 3.62
CA GLY A 841 -3.38 -40.51 4.30
C GLY A 841 -3.44 -40.01 5.75
N LEU A 842 -4.45 -39.21 6.08
CA LEU A 842 -4.71 -38.58 7.37
C LEU A 842 -5.47 -39.54 8.31
N GLU A 843 -5.17 -39.44 9.60
CA GLU A 843 -5.94 -40.05 10.68
C GLU A 843 -6.14 -38.99 11.75
N THR A 844 -7.37 -38.81 12.21
CA THR A 844 -7.68 -37.94 13.34
C THR A 844 -8.19 -38.80 14.50
N LYS A 845 -8.16 -38.28 15.72
CA LYS A 845 -8.66 -38.98 16.92
C LYS A 845 -10.15 -39.30 16.84
N ASP A 846 -10.88 -38.59 15.99
CA ASP A 846 -12.31 -38.77 15.72
C ASP A 846 -12.64 -39.48 14.40
N VAL A 847 -11.69 -39.59 13.46
CA VAL A 847 -11.91 -40.17 12.13
C VAL A 847 -10.74 -41.09 11.73
N PRO A 848 -10.97 -42.41 11.60
CA PRO A 848 -9.94 -43.36 11.17
C PRO A 848 -9.46 -43.11 9.73
N LYS A 849 -8.20 -43.45 9.47
CA LYS A 849 -7.64 -43.46 8.11
C LYS A 849 -8.45 -44.38 7.17
N GLY A 850 -8.66 -43.92 5.95
CA GLY A 850 -9.46 -44.59 4.92
C GLY A 850 -10.96 -44.31 5.00
N THR A 851 -11.40 -43.53 5.99
CA THR A 851 -12.81 -43.13 6.10
C THR A 851 -13.12 -42.05 5.07
N SER A 852 -14.25 -42.20 4.37
CA SER A 852 -14.85 -41.15 3.54
C SER A 852 -16.07 -40.63 4.27
N LEU A 853 -16.04 -39.36 4.66
CA LEU A 853 -17.18 -38.70 5.29
C LEU A 853 -17.92 -37.89 4.23
N ASP A 854 -19.25 -38.00 4.23
CA ASP A 854 -20.13 -37.26 3.35
C ASP A 854 -20.65 -36.01 4.04
N TYR A 855 -20.64 -34.90 3.32
CA TYR A 855 -21.13 -33.61 3.75
C TYR A 855 -22.19 -33.15 2.74
N PRO A 856 -23.48 -33.40 3.02
CA PRO A 856 -24.55 -32.96 2.14
C PRO A 856 -24.58 -31.43 2.07
N SER A 857 -25.15 -30.90 0.98
CA SER A 857 -25.43 -29.47 0.92
C SER A 857 -26.36 -29.08 2.08
N ARG A 858 -26.11 -27.92 2.70
CA ARG A 858 -26.87 -27.46 3.87
C ARG A 858 -28.21 -26.84 3.51
N GLY A 859 -28.45 -26.51 2.24
CA GLY A 859 -29.58 -25.66 1.82
C GLY A 859 -29.60 -24.32 2.57
N GLY A 860 -30.56 -23.45 2.29
CA GLY A 860 -30.72 -22.19 3.05
C GLY A 860 -31.40 -21.07 2.26
N ILE A 861 -31.50 -19.86 2.85
CA ILE A 861 -32.03 -18.68 2.13
C ILE A 861 -31.09 -18.35 0.96
N GLY A 862 -31.46 -18.78 -0.25
CA GLY A 862 -30.68 -18.60 -1.47
C GLY A 862 -29.73 -19.76 -1.84
N ASP A 863 -29.85 -20.94 -1.21
CA ASP A 863 -29.13 -22.19 -1.54
C ASP A 863 -27.57 -22.16 -1.54
N MET A 864 -26.92 -21.11 -1.02
CA MET A 864 -25.44 -20.94 -1.05
C MET A 864 -24.71 -21.06 0.31
N ARG A 865 -25.21 -21.88 1.24
CA ARG A 865 -24.58 -22.07 2.57
C ARG A 865 -23.27 -22.87 2.48
N ALA A 866 -22.30 -22.58 3.35
CA ALA A 866 -21.01 -23.23 3.32
C ALA A 866 -20.95 -24.45 4.26
N ILE A 867 -20.26 -25.49 3.81
CA ILE A 867 -19.83 -26.59 4.70
C ILE A 867 -18.48 -26.18 5.33
N ASN A 868 -18.34 -26.24 6.66
CA ASN A 868 -17.11 -25.84 7.33
C ASN A 868 -16.32 -27.05 7.87
N TRP A 869 -15.15 -27.31 7.30
CA TRP A 869 -14.26 -28.38 7.74
C TRP A 869 -13.05 -27.81 8.47
N VAL A 870 -12.93 -28.15 9.75
CA VAL A 870 -11.83 -27.71 10.61
C VAL A 870 -10.95 -28.90 10.92
N LEU A 871 -9.64 -28.76 10.75
CA LEU A 871 -8.65 -29.73 11.22
C LEU A 871 -7.68 -29.01 12.17
N THR A 872 -7.54 -29.53 13.39
CA THR A 872 -6.70 -28.94 14.45
C THR A 872 -5.76 -29.98 15.04
N GLY A 873 -4.63 -29.54 15.56
CA GLY A 873 -3.59 -30.39 16.16
C GLY A 873 -2.37 -30.55 15.26
N SER A 874 -1.55 -31.56 15.56
CA SER A 874 -0.27 -31.78 14.87
C SER A 874 0.16 -33.26 14.92
N GLU A 875 1.31 -33.62 14.36
CA GLU A 875 1.83 -35.00 14.43
C GLU A 875 2.09 -35.43 15.88
N THR A 876 2.60 -34.51 16.72
CA THR A 876 2.89 -34.77 18.14
C THR A 876 1.65 -34.81 19.00
N GLU A 877 0.70 -33.90 18.78
CA GLU A 877 -0.52 -33.80 19.59
C GLU A 877 -1.62 -34.76 19.12
N GLY A 878 -1.50 -35.25 17.89
CA GLY A 878 -2.56 -35.92 17.14
C GLY A 878 -3.62 -34.92 16.66
N PHE A 879 -4.26 -35.25 15.53
CA PHE A 879 -5.24 -34.37 14.91
C PHE A 879 -6.67 -34.63 15.40
N TRP A 880 -7.51 -33.59 15.35
CA TRP A 880 -8.97 -33.64 15.49
C TRP A 880 -9.61 -32.95 14.30
N SER A 881 -10.75 -33.46 13.84
CA SER A 881 -11.57 -32.78 12.84
C SER A 881 -12.84 -32.17 13.43
N SER A 882 -13.55 -31.36 12.64
CA SER A 882 -14.87 -30.83 13.01
C SER A 882 -15.97 -31.89 13.06
N HIS A 883 -15.70 -33.14 12.64
CA HIS A 883 -16.68 -34.23 12.66
C HIS A 883 -17.15 -34.54 14.08
N LYS A 884 -16.24 -34.94 14.98
CA LYS A 884 -16.57 -35.27 16.39
C LYS A 884 -15.44 -34.86 17.35
N PRO A 885 -15.21 -33.54 17.56
CA PRO A 885 -14.27 -33.09 18.58
C PRO A 885 -14.69 -33.57 19.99
N PRO A 886 -13.76 -33.64 20.94
CA PRO A 886 -14.02 -34.18 22.28
C PRO A 886 -15.02 -33.32 23.05
N ILE A 887 -15.96 -33.96 23.77
CA ILE A 887 -16.94 -33.25 24.63
C ILE A 887 -16.21 -32.45 25.73
N ALA A 888 -15.22 -33.07 26.38
CA ALA A 888 -14.32 -32.44 27.34
C ALA A 888 -13.08 -31.88 26.63
N TRP A 889 -13.29 -30.90 25.74
CA TRP A 889 -12.23 -30.37 24.91
C TRP A 889 -11.15 -29.61 25.71
N MET A 890 -11.49 -28.83 26.75
CA MET A 890 -10.48 -28.13 27.55
C MET A 890 -9.58 -29.12 28.27
N SER A 891 -10.16 -30.20 28.83
CA SER A 891 -9.39 -31.29 29.45
C SER A 891 -8.49 -31.99 28.42
N SER A 892 -8.98 -32.19 27.19
CA SER A 892 -8.23 -32.88 26.14
C SER A 892 -6.97 -32.13 25.64
N ILE A 893 -6.93 -30.80 25.83
CA ILE A 893 -5.80 -29.94 25.49
C ILE A 893 -5.24 -29.20 26.72
N LEU A 894 -5.54 -29.68 27.94
CA LEU A 894 -5.17 -29.00 29.18
C LEU A 894 -3.66 -28.84 29.33
N HIS A 895 -2.87 -29.76 28.79
CA HIS A 895 -1.41 -29.63 28.77
C HIS A 895 -0.92 -28.48 27.88
N ILE A 896 -1.74 -28.00 26.93
CA ILE A 896 -1.46 -26.84 26.07
C ILE A 896 -1.98 -25.55 26.69
N ILE A 897 -3.20 -25.57 27.23
CA ILE A 897 -3.87 -24.35 27.74
C ILE A 897 -3.67 -24.12 29.25
N GLY A 898 -3.16 -25.11 29.98
CA GLY A 898 -3.13 -25.15 31.45
C GLY A 898 -2.41 -23.98 32.10
N ASP A 899 -1.29 -23.54 31.50
CA ASP A 899 -0.49 -22.42 32.01
C ASP A 899 -0.94 -21.05 31.50
N ARG A 900 -1.91 -21.02 30.58
CA ARG A 900 -2.48 -19.78 30.05
C ARG A 900 -3.45 -19.18 31.05
N LYS A 901 -3.52 -17.85 31.09
CA LYS A 901 -4.58 -17.15 31.83
C LYS A 901 -5.92 -17.44 31.16
N LEU A 902 -7.00 -17.41 31.94
CA LEU A 902 -8.35 -17.67 31.44
C LEU A 902 -8.71 -16.75 30.25
N LYS A 903 -8.35 -15.47 30.32
CA LYS A 903 -8.55 -14.51 29.22
C LYS A 903 -7.74 -14.83 27.96
N HIS A 904 -6.74 -15.71 28.01
CA HIS A 904 -5.94 -16.13 26.86
C HIS A 904 -6.42 -17.45 26.24
N VAL A 905 -7.49 -18.04 26.76
CA VAL A 905 -8.11 -19.25 26.20
C VAL A 905 -9.36 -18.85 25.44
N CYS A 906 -9.46 -19.29 24.19
CA CYS A 906 -10.65 -19.13 23.36
C CYS A 906 -11.66 -20.25 23.67
N MET A 907 -12.93 -19.95 23.89
CA MET A 907 -13.96 -20.97 24.12
C MET A 907 -15.26 -20.63 23.38
N PRO A 908 -16.07 -21.63 23.00
CA PRO A 908 -17.44 -21.36 22.55
C PRO A 908 -18.29 -20.80 23.69
N GLY A 909 -19.21 -19.88 23.38
CA GLY A 909 -20.15 -19.31 24.33
C GLY A 909 -21.54 -19.12 23.75
N SER A 910 -22.54 -19.23 24.62
CA SER A 910 -23.95 -19.22 24.26
C SER A 910 -24.63 -17.93 24.70
N HIS A 911 -25.24 -17.22 23.75
CA HIS A 911 -26.09 -16.06 24.02
C HIS A 911 -27.47 -16.47 24.50
N ASP A 912 -27.94 -15.78 25.55
CA ASP A 912 -29.22 -16.00 26.23
C ASP A 912 -29.54 -17.50 26.44
N ALA A 913 -28.59 -18.20 27.03
CA ALA A 913 -28.43 -19.63 26.91
C ALA A 913 -29.59 -20.49 27.43
N GLY A 914 -30.40 -19.96 28.36
CA GLY A 914 -31.56 -20.68 28.89
C GLY A 914 -32.78 -20.64 27.99
N MET A 915 -32.75 -19.87 26.91
CA MET A 915 -33.86 -19.69 25.98
C MET A 915 -33.86 -20.75 24.89
N SER A 916 -33.86 -22.01 25.33
CA SER A 916 -33.93 -23.23 24.52
C SER A 916 -35.34 -23.81 24.38
N LYS A 917 -36.27 -23.31 25.20
CA LYS A 917 -37.70 -23.63 25.18
C LYS A 917 -38.51 -22.38 25.51
N LEU A 918 -39.80 -22.40 25.20
CA LEU A 918 -40.72 -21.30 25.52
C LEU A 918 -41.75 -21.78 26.56
N ASP A 919 -41.52 -21.47 27.84
CA ASP A 919 -42.41 -21.79 28.96
C ASP A 919 -43.18 -20.53 29.41
N GLY A 920 -44.18 -20.13 28.63
CA GLY A 920 -44.96 -18.92 28.88
C GLY A 920 -44.37 -17.67 28.23
N HIS A 921 -45.21 -16.87 27.58
CA HIS A 921 -44.79 -15.75 26.74
C HIS A 921 -45.89 -14.69 26.60
N THR A 922 -45.50 -13.50 26.13
CA THR A 922 -46.43 -12.42 25.81
C THR A 922 -47.11 -12.66 24.46
N GLN A 923 -48.19 -11.92 24.18
CA GLN A 923 -49.05 -12.14 23.01
C GLN A 923 -48.33 -12.13 21.66
N PHE A 924 -47.27 -11.33 21.51
CA PHE A 924 -46.56 -11.17 20.23
C PHE A 924 -45.23 -11.94 20.17
N SER A 925 -44.98 -12.79 21.16
CA SER A 925 -43.77 -13.62 21.24
C SER A 925 -44.08 -15.06 20.85
N ASN A 926 -43.16 -15.69 20.12
CA ASN A 926 -43.21 -17.07 19.70
C ASN A 926 -41.78 -17.64 19.61
N GLU A 927 -41.64 -18.93 19.28
CA GLU A 927 -40.32 -19.56 19.22
C GLU A 927 -39.35 -18.84 18.27
N GLY A 928 -39.82 -18.37 17.12
CA GLY A 928 -38.98 -17.75 16.09
C GLY A 928 -38.39 -16.40 16.48
N ASN A 929 -39.08 -15.61 17.30
CA ASN A 929 -38.58 -14.29 17.72
C ASN A 929 -38.08 -14.25 19.17
N THR A 930 -38.14 -15.37 19.89
CA THR A 930 -37.82 -15.42 21.33
C THR A 930 -36.72 -16.43 21.66
N LEU A 931 -36.65 -17.58 20.98
CA LEU A 931 -35.58 -18.56 21.26
C LEU A 931 -34.26 -18.11 20.64
N THR A 932 -33.18 -18.29 21.40
CA THR A 932 -31.80 -18.01 20.99
C THR A 932 -30.97 -19.29 20.93
N GLN A 933 -31.49 -20.39 21.46
CA GLN A 933 -30.84 -21.70 21.43
C GLN A 933 -31.89 -22.78 21.08
N TYR A 934 -31.44 -23.90 20.50
CA TYR A 934 -32.27 -25.11 20.39
C TYR A 934 -31.88 -26.16 21.43
N LEU A 935 -30.60 -26.24 21.77
CA LEU A 935 -30.11 -27.15 22.78
C LEU A 935 -30.34 -26.55 24.16
N ASN A 936 -30.73 -27.36 25.13
CA ASN A 936 -30.73 -26.95 26.54
C ASN A 936 -29.28 -26.71 27.03
N VAL A 937 -29.09 -26.04 28.17
CA VAL A 937 -27.75 -25.72 28.68
C VAL A 937 -26.84 -26.96 28.84
N TYR A 938 -27.40 -28.13 29.20
CA TYR A 938 -26.62 -29.38 29.28
C TYR A 938 -26.10 -29.84 27.91
N ASP A 939 -26.91 -29.79 26.87
CA ASP A 939 -26.51 -30.20 25.53
C ASP A 939 -25.65 -29.13 24.84
N GLN A 940 -25.81 -27.84 25.18
CA GLN A 940 -24.86 -26.78 24.80
C GLN A 940 -23.47 -27.01 25.40
N LEU A 941 -23.37 -27.48 26.65
CA LEU A 941 -22.10 -27.91 27.25
C LEU A 941 -21.50 -29.08 26.47
N ARG A 942 -22.31 -30.08 26.09
CA ARG A 942 -21.85 -31.20 25.26
C ARG A 942 -21.41 -30.79 23.86
N ARG A 943 -21.93 -29.67 23.37
CA ARG A 943 -21.58 -29.02 22.10
C ARG A 943 -20.43 -28.02 22.21
N GLY A 944 -19.78 -27.96 23.37
CA GLY A 944 -18.51 -27.26 23.59
C GLY A 944 -18.60 -25.90 24.27
N SER A 945 -19.80 -25.35 24.49
CA SER A 945 -19.97 -24.07 25.19
C SER A 945 -19.42 -24.13 26.61
N ARG A 946 -18.69 -23.09 27.03
CA ARG A 946 -18.14 -22.94 28.40
C ARG A 946 -18.41 -21.57 29.01
N TYR A 947 -19.00 -20.66 28.23
CA TYR A 947 -19.43 -19.34 28.68
C TYR A 947 -20.92 -19.18 28.37
N PHE A 948 -21.73 -18.95 29.38
CA PHE A 948 -23.18 -18.89 29.25
C PHE A 948 -23.70 -17.54 29.75
N ASP A 949 -24.42 -16.81 28.91
CA ASP A 949 -25.24 -15.70 29.35
C ASP A 949 -26.61 -16.22 29.76
N VAL A 950 -26.87 -16.23 31.06
CA VAL A 950 -28.13 -16.70 31.63
C VAL A 950 -28.83 -15.48 32.19
N ARG A 951 -30.08 -15.23 31.77
CA ARG A 951 -30.85 -14.05 32.18
C ARG A 951 -32.01 -14.45 33.08
N PRO A 952 -31.87 -14.39 34.42
CA PRO A 952 -32.90 -14.86 35.33
C PRO A 952 -34.19 -14.05 35.22
N ALA A 953 -35.33 -14.74 35.10
CA ALA A 953 -36.66 -14.16 35.13
C ALA A 953 -37.50 -14.78 36.25
N ILE A 954 -38.38 -13.99 36.87
CA ILE A 954 -39.46 -14.52 37.71
C ILE A 954 -40.74 -14.45 36.89
N GLY A 955 -41.39 -15.59 36.72
CA GLY A 955 -42.62 -15.70 35.94
C GLY A 955 -43.38 -16.99 36.25
N ASN A 956 -44.51 -17.19 35.57
CA ASN A 956 -45.35 -18.37 35.73
C ASN A 956 -45.80 -18.60 37.19
N GLY A 957 -46.09 -17.53 37.92
CA GLY A 957 -46.55 -17.61 39.31
C GLY A 957 -45.41 -17.80 40.32
N GLY A 958 -44.33 -17.04 40.17
CA GLY A 958 -43.21 -16.98 41.11
C GLY A 958 -42.08 -17.98 40.87
N LYS A 959 -42.03 -18.64 39.71
CA LYS A 959 -40.93 -19.56 39.36
C LYS A 959 -39.69 -18.78 38.92
N TYR A 960 -38.52 -19.29 39.25
CA TYR A 960 -37.23 -18.76 38.78
C TYR A 960 -36.84 -19.46 37.49
N LEU A 961 -36.96 -18.72 36.39
CA LEU A 961 -36.76 -19.15 35.02
C LEU A 961 -35.63 -18.32 34.38
N THR A 962 -35.38 -18.54 33.10
CA THR A 962 -34.65 -17.60 32.24
C THR A 962 -35.64 -16.81 31.40
N GLY A 963 -35.25 -15.66 30.86
CA GLY A 963 -36.15 -14.85 30.05
C GLY A 963 -35.44 -14.01 29.00
N HIS A 964 -36.02 -13.99 27.80
CA HIS A 964 -35.65 -13.11 26.71
C HIS A 964 -36.81 -12.15 26.46
N TYR A 965 -36.62 -10.90 26.88
CA TYR A 965 -37.64 -9.86 26.81
C TYR A 965 -37.05 -8.56 26.27
N GLY A 966 -37.78 -7.92 25.36
CA GLY A 966 -37.52 -6.58 24.84
C GLY A 966 -38.71 -5.65 25.08
N TYR A 967 -38.45 -4.37 25.30
CA TYR A 967 -39.50 -3.37 25.43
C TYR A 967 -39.79 -2.73 24.07
N ILE A 968 -41.05 -2.75 23.63
CA ILE A 968 -41.49 -2.19 22.35
C ILE A 968 -42.26 -0.89 22.59
N ASP A 969 -41.62 0.24 22.25
CA ASP A 969 -42.13 1.61 22.43
C ASP A 969 -43.19 2.05 21.41
N ILE A 970 -43.50 1.21 20.41
CA ILE A 970 -44.43 1.53 19.34
C ILE A 970 -45.84 1.05 19.73
N LEU A 971 -46.84 1.91 19.58
CA LEU A 971 -48.28 1.61 19.83
C LEU A 971 -48.61 1.14 21.26
N GLU A 972 -47.80 1.52 22.27
CA GLU A 972 -48.00 1.10 23.67
C GLU A 972 -48.00 -0.43 23.88
N ILE A 973 -47.34 -1.19 22.99
CA ILE A 973 -47.27 -2.66 23.03
C ILE A 973 -46.50 -3.16 24.27
N GLY A 974 -45.53 -2.38 24.76
CA GLY A 974 -44.81 -2.66 26.01
C GLY A 974 -43.86 -3.85 25.91
N TRP A 975 -43.62 -4.52 27.04
CA TRP A 975 -42.70 -5.66 27.13
C TRP A 975 -43.20 -6.85 26.32
N GLN A 976 -42.36 -7.37 25.43
CA GLN A 976 -42.58 -8.59 24.67
C GLN A 976 -41.43 -9.57 24.90
N GLY A 977 -41.75 -10.85 25.08
CA GLY A 977 -40.77 -11.90 25.28
C GLY A 977 -41.38 -13.18 25.86
N GLY A 978 -40.52 -14.06 26.35
CA GLY A 978 -40.95 -15.30 27.00
C GLY A 978 -39.94 -15.85 27.98
N ASN A 979 -40.39 -16.80 28.78
CA ASN A 979 -39.54 -17.50 29.73
C ASN A 979 -38.99 -18.80 29.12
N GLY A 980 -37.79 -19.18 29.54
CA GLY A 980 -37.07 -20.36 29.10
C GLY A 980 -36.92 -21.45 30.16
N GLU A 981 -35.76 -22.08 30.19
CA GLU A 981 -35.38 -23.06 31.22
C GLU A 981 -35.50 -22.51 32.63
N SER A 982 -35.93 -23.36 33.56
CA SER A 982 -35.84 -23.05 34.98
C SER A 982 -34.39 -23.01 35.44
N ILE A 983 -34.08 -22.13 36.39
CA ILE A 983 -32.73 -22.06 36.95
C ILE A 983 -32.32 -23.42 37.56
N GLN A 984 -33.28 -24.19 38.09
CA GLN A 984 -33.03 -25.54 38.59
C GLN A 984 -32.62 -26.51 37.47
N GLU A 985 -33.28 -26.48 36.30
CA GLU A 985 -32.89 -27.32 35.15
C GLU A 985 -31.46 -27.00 34.69
N ILE A 986 -31.08 -25.72 34.68
CA ILE A 986 -29.71 -25.28 34.34
C ILE A 986 -28.71 -25.83 35.37
N VAL A 987 -29.01 -25.72 36.68
CA VAL A 987 -28.16 -26.26 37.76
C VAL A 987 -27.99 -27.77 37.64
N ASP A 988 -29.09 -28.49 37.39
CA ASP A 988 -29.09 -29.95 37.22
C ASP A 988 -28.29 -30.36 35.98
N GLY A 989 -28.40 -29.59 34.89
CA GLY A 989 -27.62 -29.78 33.67
C GLY A 989 -26.12 -29.59 33.88
N ILE A 990 -25.72 -28.51 34.55
CA ILE A 990 -24.30 -28.25 34.90
C ILE A 990 -23.77 -29.38 35.79
N ASN A 991 -24.52 -29.80 36.79
CA ASN A 991 -24.15 -30.91 37.68
C ASN A 991 -23.97 -32.22 36.92
N ARG A 992 -24.90 -32.53 36.01
CA ARG A 992 -24.83 -33.72 35.16
C ARG A 992 -23.59 -33.70 34.27
N PHE A 993 -23.25 -32.55 33.68
CA PHE A 993 -22.07 -32.43 32.82
C PHE A 993 -20.77 -32.56 33.62
N THR A 994 -20.66 -31.81 34.72
CA THR A 994 -19.44 -31.76 35.55
C THR A 994 -19.17 -33.03 36.36
N ALA A 995 -20.16 -33.92 36.50
CA ALA A 995 -19.97 -35.24 37.08
C ALA A 995 -19.01 -36.12 36.27
N GLU A 996 -18.92 -35.90 34.96
CA GLU A 996 -18.12 -36.73 34.04
C GLU A 996 -17.03 -35.95 33.30
N ASN A 997 -17.12 -34.61 33.27
CA ASN A 997 -16.24 -33.76 32.46
C ASN A 997 -15.53 -32.71 33.34
N PRO A 998 -14.21 -32.84 33.58
CA PRO A 998 -13.44 -31.91 34.41
C PRO A 998 -13.10 -30.61 33.66
N GLU A 999 -14.13 -29.82 33.42
CA GLU A 999 -14.10 -28.61 32.58
C GLU A 999 -14.42 -27.35 33.40
N LEU A 1000 -13.96 -26.20 32.90
CA LEU A 1000 -14.29 -24.89 33.47
C LEU A 1000 -15.58 -24.37 32.83
N ILE A 1001 -16.58 -24.02 33.65
CA ILE A 1001 -17.84 -23.42 33.20
C ILE A 1001 -18.00 -22.03 33.84
N ILE A 1002 -18.32 -21.05 33.01
CA ILE A 1002 -18.57 -19.66 33.40
C ILE A 1002 -20.05 -19.36 33.14
N ILE A 1003 -20.80 -19.07 34.20
CA ILE A 1003 -22.19 -18.63 34.12
C ILE A 1003 -22.23 -17.12 34.39
N ASN A 1004 -22.59 -16.34 33.40
CA ASN A 1004 -22.88 -14.92 33.55
C ASN A 1004 -24.38 -14.73 33.84
N LEU A 1005 -24.71 -14.05 34.94
CA LEU A 1005 -26.06 -13.68 35.33
C LEU A 1005 -26.24 -12.19 35.14
N ASP A 1006 -27.10 -11.81 34.19
CA ASP A 1006 -27.39 -10.41 33.89
C ASP A 1006 -28.85 -10.21 33.45
N LEU A 1007 -29.26 -8.95 33.28
CA LEU A 1007 -30.55 -8.55 32.68
C LEU A 1007 -31.78 -9.23 33.31
N THR A 1008 -31.84 -9.26 34.65
CA THR A 1008 -32.93 -9.92 35.38
C THR A 1008 -34.28 -9.22 35.23
N LEU A 1009 -35.37 -9.98 35.16
CA LEU A 1009 -36.73 -9.42 35.06
C LEU A 1009 -37.78 -10.19 35.88
N ASP A 1010 -38.51 -9.49 36.73
CA ASP A 1010 -39.71 -10.01 37.41
C ASP A 1010 -40.95 -9.71 36.56
N THR A 1011 -41.31 -10.67 35.71
CA THR A 1011 -42.43 -10.58 34.76
C THR A 1011 -43.80 -10.60 35.48
N ASP A 1012 -43.89 -11.22 36.66
CA ASP A 1012 -45.11 -11.25 37.47
C ASP A 1012 -45.40 -9.90 38.15
N ASN A 1013 -44.37 -9.06 38.36
CA ASN A 1013 -44.48 -7.77 39.05
C ASN A 1013 -44.08 -6.56 38.18
N GLY A 1014 -44.46 -6.59 36.90
CA GLY A 1014 -44.34 -5.45 36.00
C GLY A 1014 -42.94 -5.27 35.40
N TYR A 1015 -42.25 -6.38 35.12
CA TYR A 1015 -40.96 -6.43 34.43
C TYR A 1015 -39.87 -5.61 35.13
N LYS A 1016 -39.87 -5.62 36.46
CA LYS A 1016 -38.88 -4.90 37.26
C LYS A 1016 -37.58 -5.69 37.35
N PRO A 1017 -36.41 -5.03 37.40
CA PRO A 1017 -35.17 -5.69 37.79
C PRO A 1017 -35.30 -6.35 39.17
N PHE A 1018 -34.57 -7.44 39.40
CA PHE A 1018 -34.60 -8.13 40.68
C PHE A 1018 -34.11 -7.24 41.83
N ASN A 1019 -34.79 -7.33 42.97
CA ASN A 1019 -34.29 -6.82 44.24
C ASN A 1019 -33.31 -7.80 44.90
N ASP A 1020 -32.67 -7.38 46.01
CA ASP A 1020 -31.67 -8.19 46.71
C ASP A 1020 -32.19 -9.55 47.23
N GLU A 1021 -33.48 -9.65 47.58
CA GLU A 1021 -34.09 -10.92 48.02
C GLU A 1021 -34.25 -11.89 46.84
N GLN A 1022 -34.68 -11.38 45.68
CA GLN A 1022 -34.84 -12.16 44.45
C GLN A 1022 -33.49 -12.63 43.90
N TRP A 1023 -32.47 -11.75 43.93
CA TRP A 1023 -31.09 -12.14 43.66
C TRP A 1023 -30.61 -13.21 44.63
N SER A 1024 -30.86 -13.05 45.92
CA SER A 1024 -30.45 -14.03 46.94
C SER A 1024 -31.09 -15.40 46.71
N LYS A 1025 -32.38 -15.46 46.34
CA LYS A 1025 -33.05 -16.72 45.99
C LYS A 1025 -32.48 -17.36 44.73
N THR A 1026 -32.11 -16.55 43.73
CA THR A 1026 -31.41 -17.03 42.52
C THR A 1026 -30.05 -17.63 42.89
N PHE A 1027 -29.30 -16.98 43.79
CA PHE A 1027 -28.05 -17.50 44.32
C PHE A 1027 -28.25 -18.78 45.11
N ASP A 1028 -29.31 -18.90 45.92
CA ASP A 1028 -29.62 -20.13 46.66
C ASP A 1028 -29.82 -21.34 45.72
N LEU A 1029 -30.45 -21.13 44.55
CA LEU A 1029 -30.60 -22.17 43.53
C LEU A 1029 -29.24 -22.56 42.92
N PHE A 1030 -28.46 -21.56 42.50
CA PHE A 1030 -27.12 -21.80 41.96
C PHE A 1030 -26.16 -22.38 43.00
N GLU A 1031 -26.43 -22.20 44.30
CA GLU A 1031 -25.71 -22.90 45.36
C GLU A 1031 -25.91 -24.43 45.35
N GLY A 1032 -26.83 -24.95 44.53
CA GLY A 1032 -26.96 -26.36 44.19
C GLY A 1032 -25.91 -26.91 43.21
N VAL A 1033 -25.10 -26.07 42.54
CA VAL A 1033 -24.04 -26.53 41.63
C VAL A 1033 -22.86 -27.14 42.40
N THR A 1034 -22.63 -28.43 42.24
CA THR A 1034 -21.70 -29.27 43.03
C THR A 1034 -20.23 -28.91 42.89
N HIS A 1035 -19.78 -28.50 41.70
CA HIS A 1035 -18.37 -28.17 41.40
C HIS A 1035 -18.08 -26.66 41.42
N ARG A 1036 -18.87 -25.88 42.17
CA ARG A 1036 -18.64 -24.44 42.31
C ARG A 1036 -17.31 -24.15 43.03
N ARG A 1037 -16.57 -23.19 42.48
CA ARG A 1037 -15.29 -22.77 43.03
C ARG A 1037 -15.43 -21.46 43.79
N GLY A 1038 -15.47 -21.55 45.12
CA GLY A 1038 -15.48 -20.40 46.03
C GLY A 1038 -14.10 -19.93 46.48
N GLY A 1039 -14.05 -18.71 47.03
CA GLY A 1039 -12.87 -18.15 47.70
C GLY A 1039 -11.77 -17.60 46.79
N LEU A 1040 -11.96 -17.64 45.47
CA LEU A 1040 -11.05 -17.00 44.50
C LEU A 1040 -10.98 -15.48 44.73
N GLN A 1041 -9.76 -14.95 44.77
CA GLN A 1041 -9.48 -13.53 45.00
C GLN A 1041 -8.96 -12.85 43.73
N GLY A 1042 -9.18 -11.54 43.62
CA GLY A 1042 -8.69 -10.70 42.51
C GLY A 1042 -9.52 -10.81 41.24
N ASP A 1043 -8.92 -10.40 40.12
CA ASP A 1043 -9.44 -10.61 38.78
C ASP A 1043 -9.35 -12.11 38.43
N LEU A 1044 -10.51 -12.73 38.22
CA LEU A 1044 -10.61 -14.13 37.89
C LEU A 1044 -10.08 -14.41 36.48
N SER A 1045 -10.19 -13.48 35.54
CA SER A 1045 -9.70 -13.66 34.17
C SER A 1045 -8.17 -13.78 34.09
N GLU A 1046 -7.46 -13.30 35.12
CA GLU A 1046 -6.00 -13.39 35.27
C GLU A 1046 -5.50 -14.75 35.78
N LYS A 1047 -6.40 -15.60 36.27
CA LYS A 1047 -6.05 -16.92 36.80
C LYS A 1047 -5.74 -17.88 35.68
N LYS A 1048 -4.77 -18.78 35.91
CA LYS A 1048 -4.40 -19.82 34.96
C LYS A 1048 -5.45 -20.92 34.90
N MET A 1049 -5.59 -21.56 33.74
CA MET A 1049 -6.50 -22.72 33.59
C MET A 1049 -6.22 -23.84 34.59
N ASN A 1050 -4.95 -24.07 34.95
CA ASN A 1050 -4.56 -25.05 35.97
C ASN A 1050 -5.10 -24.72 37.37
N GLU A 1051 -5.37 -23.45 37.68
CA GLU A 1051 -6.00 -23.07 38.97
C GLU A 1051 -7.49 -23.42 39.01
N TYR A 1052 -8.11 -23.62 37.85
CA TYR A 1052 -9.50 -24.02 37.70
C TYR A 1052 -9.65 -25.54 37.63
N ILE A 1053 -8.98 -26.18 36.68
CA ILE A 1053 -9.19 -27.60 36.33
C ILE A 1053 -7.92 -28.46 36.35
N GLY A 1054 -6.77 -27.90 36.76
CA GLY A 1054 -5.47 -28.60 36.78
C GLY A 1054 -5.38 -29.75 37.79
N ASN A 1055 -6.31 -29.82 38.74
CA ASN A 1055 -6.44 -30.94 39.69
C ASN A 1055 -7.27 -32.11 39.12
N GLY A 1056 -7.73 -32.03 37.87
CA GLY A 1056 -8.58 -33.03 37.24
C GLY A 1056 -10.03 -33.02 37.73
N GLN A 1057 -10.47 -31.96 38.40
CA GLN A 1057 -11.87 -31.76 38.81
C GLN A 1057 -12.52 -30.64 38.00
N ALA A 1058 -13.82 -30.74 37.78
CA ALA A 1058 -14.60 -29.68 37.16
C ALA A 1058 -14.63 -28.43 38.04
N CYS A 1059 -14.85 -27.28 37.40
CA CYS A 1059 -14.85 -25.99 38.08
C CYS A 1059 -15.93 -25.08 37.51
N VAL A 1060 -16.82 -24.59 38.37
CA VAL A 1060 -17.88 -23.65 37.97
C VAL A 1060 -17.72 -22.34 38.71
N ILE A 1061 -17.69 -21.24 37.95
CA ILE A 1061 -17.75 -19.87 38.50
C ILE A 1061 -18.98 -19.16 37.97
N ILE A 1062 -19.62 -18.39 38.85
CA ILE A 1062 -20.83 -17.65 38.53
C ILE A 1062 -20.53 -16.18 38.69
N ILE A 1063 -20.78 -15.38 37.66
CA ILE A 1063 -20.53 -13.95 37.60
C ILE A 1063 -21.88 -13.24 37.56
N ALA A 1064 -22.21 -12.42 38.57
CA ALA A 1064 -23.49 -11.73 38.67
C ALA A 1064 -23.33 -10.21 38.52
N SER A 1065 -24.21 -9.58 37.75
CA SER A 1065 -24.25 -8.13 37.58
C SER A 1065 -24.92 -7.38 38.74
N GLY A 1066 -25.72 -8.08 39.56
CA GLY A 1066 -26.44 -7.51 40.70
C GLY A 1066 -26.52 -8.41 41.94
N GLY A 1067 -27.16 -7.89 42.99
CA GLY A 1067 -27.39 -8.58 44.25
C GLY A 1067 -26.17 -8.71 45.18
N PRO A 1068 -26.37 -9.25 46.40
CA PRO A 1068 -25.30 -9.48 47.36
C PRO A 1068 -24.50 -10.73 46.98
N THR A 1069 -23.54 -10.59 46.06
CA THR A 1069 -22.70 -11.69 45.58
C THR A 1069 -22.00 -12.43 46.72
N ARG A 1070 -21.75 -13.74 46.55
CA ARG A 1070 -21.20 -14.63 47.58
C ARG A 1070 -19.87 -15.28 47.12
N PRO A 1071 -18.74 -14.53 47.07
CA PRO A 1071 -17.48 -15.05 46.52
C PRO A 1071 -16.96 -16.32 47.21
N ASP A 1072 -17.16 -16.46 48.53
CA ASP A 1072 -16.81 -17.67 49.29
C ASP A 1072 -17.62 -18.91 48.87
N LYS A 1073 -18.74 -18.70 48.18
CA LYS A 1073 -19.63 -19.73 47.62
C LYS A 1073 -19.49 -19.86 46.11
N GLY A 1074 -18.55 -19.17 45.46
CA GLY A 1074 -18.31 -19.25 44.02
C GLY A 1074 -19.21 -18.37 43.16
N ILE A 1075 -19.88 -17.39 43.79
CA ILE A 1075 -20.72 -16.40 43.12
C ILE A 1075 -20.04 -15.05 43.25
N TYR A 1076 -19.51 -14.55 42.14
CA TYR A 1076 -18.67 -13.38 42.06
C TYR A 1076 -19.40 -12.21 41.41
N SER A 1077 -18.97 -10.99 41.71
CA SER A 1077 -19.46 -9.82 40.98
C SER A 1077 -18.73 -9.64 39.66
N THR A 1078 -19.35 -8.93 38.71
CA THR A 1078 -18.68 -8.48 37.47
C THR A 1078 -17.39 -7.71 37.71
N ARG A 1079 -17.23 -7.06 38.88
CA ARG A 1079 -15.97 -6.39 39.26
C ARG A 1079 -14.78 -7.34 39.41
N GLN A 1080 -15.05 -8.60 39.74
CA GLN A 1080 -14.02 -9.65 39.85
C GLN A 1080 -13.80 -10.38 38.52
N PHE A 1081 -14.57 -10.05 37.48
CA PHE A 1081 -14.42 -10.62 36.14
C PHE A 1081 -14.54 -9.50 35.09
N PRO A 1082 -13.54 -8.59 34.99
CA PRO A 1082 -13.53 -7.55 33.98
C PRO A 1082 -13.54 -8.16 32.57
N ARG A 1083 -14.51 -7.74 31.75
CA ARG A 1083 -14.65 -8.22 30.38
C ARG A 1083 -15.10 -7.09 29.45
N TYR A 1084 -14.77 -7.24 28.18
CA TYR A 1084 -15.35 -6.46 27.09
C TYR A 1084 -16.43 -7.30 26.41
N ASP A 1085 -17.66 -6.79 26.42
CA ASP A 1085 -18.85 -7.44 25.86
C ASP A 1085 -19.76 -6.36 25.27
N SER A 1086 -19.92 -6.34 23.95
CA SER A 1086 -20.64 -5.28 23.25
C SER A 1086 -21.20 -5.76 21.91
N TYR A 1087 -22.53 -5.74 21.81
CA TYR A 1087 -23.25 -6.19 20.61
C TYR A 1087 -23.21 -5.14 19.50
N SER A 1088 -23.37 -5.59 18.26
CA SER A 1088 -23.42 -4.71 17.09
C SER A 1088 -24.78 -4.03 16.90
N ASN A 1089 -25.84 -4.55 17.53
CA ASN A 1089 -27.21 -4.03 17.44
C ASN A 1089 -27.73 -3.91 15.99
N THR A 1090 -27.44 -4.90 15.15
CA THR A 1090 -27.77 -4.88 13.71
C THR A 1090 -28.26 -6.24 13.23
N ASP A 1091 -29.16 -6.26 12.24
CA ASP A 1091 -29.60 -7.46 11.51
C ASP A 1091 -28.75 -7.73 10.26
N GLN A 1092 -27.75 -6.90 9.98
CA GLN A 1092 -26.87 -7.01 8.81
C GLN A 1092 -25.56 -7.75 9.15
N ILE A 1093 -25.30 -8.87 8.46
CA ILE A 1093 -24.14 -9.74 8.68
C ILE A 1093 -22.81 -9.05 8.39
N ASP A 1094 -22.74 -8.26 7.33
CA ASP A 1094 -21.54 -7.54 6.94
C ASP A 1094 -21.13 -6.52 8.01
N THR A 1095 -22.12 -5.81 8.57
CA THR A 1095 -21.99 -4.81 9.62
C THR A 1095 -21.61 -5.45 10.94
N MET A 1096 -22.27 -6.55 11.33
CA MET A 1096 -21.93 -7.29 12.55
C MET A 1096 -20.49 -7.81 12.50
N ALA A 1097 -20.09 -8.46 11.40
CA ALA A 1097 -18.71 -8.92 11.22
C ALA A 1097 -17.71 -7.75 11.15
N ALA A 1098 -18.10 -6.64 10.50
CA ALA A 1098 -17.35 -5.39 10.39
C ALA A 1098 -17.29 -4.55 11.70
N ASP A 1099 -18.08 -4.89 12.70
CA ASP A 1099 -18.02 -4.31 14.03
C ASP A 1099 -17.24 -5.22 14.99
N GLN A 1100 -17.57 -6.51 15.04
CA GLN A 1100 -16.97 -7.45 16.01
C GLN A 1100 -15.45 -7.64 15.84
N ILE A 1101 -14.92 -7.78 14.61
CA ILE A 1101 -13.46 -7.86 14.39
C ILE A 1101 -12.75 -6.52 14.73
N ALA A 1102 -13.43 -5.37 14.64
CA ALA A 1102 -12.88 -4.07 14.99
C ALA A 1102 -12.83 -3.92 16.52
N LYS A 1103 -13.89 -4.34 17.21
CA LYS A 1103 -13.95 -4.45 18.66
C LYS A 1103 -12.88 -5.41 19.20
N LEU A 1104 -12.68 -6.54 18.54
CA LEU A 1104 -11.61 -7.48 18.88
C LEU A 1104 -10.24 -6.80 18.82
N LYS A 1105 -9.90 -6.17 17.69
CA LYS A 1105 -8.62 -5.46 17.52
C LYS A 1105 -8.48 -4.24 18.43
N GLY A 1106 -9.60 -3.59 18.74
CA GLY A 1106 -9.71 -2.46 19.64
C GLY A 1106 -9.37 -2.81 21.09
N ASN A 1107 -9.62 -4.06 21.51
CA ASN A 1107 -9.54 -4.51 22.90
C ASN A 1107 -8.56 -5.67 23.14
N ARG A 1108 -8.01 -6.28 22.09
CA ARG A 1108 -7.06 -7.40 22.16
C ARG A 1108 -5.78 -7.11 21.41
N ASN A 1109 -4.69 -6.95 22.16
CA ASN A 1109 -3.30 -6.91 21.75
C ASN A 1109 -2.47 -7.64 22.82
N LEU A 1110 -2.21 -8.92 22.61
CA LEU A 1110 -1.64 -9.86 23.57
C LEU A 1110 -0.12 -9.85 23.50
N VAL A 1111 0.48 -8.75 23.97
CA VAL A 1111 1.93 -8.56 23.96
C VAL A 1111 2.48 -8.38 25.39
N PRO A 1112 3.75 -8.73 25.66
CA PRO A 1112 4.36 -8.52 26.97
C PRO A 1112 4.49 -7.05 27.34
N ASN A 1113 4.53 -6.15 26.35
CA ASN A 1113 4.63 -4.73 26.59
C ASN A 1113 3.33 -4.17 27.16
N ASP A 1114 3.35 -3.80 28.44
CA ASP A 1114 2.23 -3.23 29.19
C ASP A 1114 1.60 -2.00 28.52
N GLY A 1115 2.39 -1.15 27.86
CA GLY A 1115 1.90 0.09 27.23
C GLY A 1115 1.14 -0.13 25.92
N GLU A 1116 1.39 -1.24 25.25
CA GLU A 1116 0.72 -1.65 24.01
C GLU A 1116 -0.38 -2.70 24.28
N ARG A 1117 -0.27 -3.39 25.42
CA ARG A 1117 -1.10 -4.54 25.77
C ARG A 1117 -2.54 -4.13 26.00
N LYS A 1118 -3.42 -4.75 25.23
CA LYS A 1118 -4.87 -4.75 25.47
C LYS A 1118 -5.26 -6.18 25.76
N ASP A 1119 -5.45 -6.50 27.02
CA ASP A 1119 -5.57 -7.88 27.47
C ASP A 1119 -6.75 -8.00 28.43
N ILE A 1120 -7.92 -7.63 27.93
CA ILE A 1120 -9.21 -7.82 28.61
C ILE A 1120 -9.83 -9.13 28.17
N PHE A 1121 -10.59 -9.80 29.03
CA PHE A 1121 -11.41 -10.95 28.63
C PHE A 1121 -12.42 -10.50 27.58
N HIS A 1122 -12.30 -10.97 26.33
CA HIS A 1122 -13.06 -10.42 25.20
C HIS A 1122 -14.13 -11.40 24.73
N VAL A 1123 -15.38 -10.98 24.83
CA VAL A 1123 -16.55 -11.67 24.28
C VAL A 1123 -16.75 -11.19 22.84
N PHE A 1124 -16.59 -12.10 21.87
CA PHE A 1124 -16.76 -11.83 20.45
C PHE A 1124 -18.20 -12.13 20.07
N SER A 1125 -19.05 -11.09 20.17
CA SER A 1125 -20.50 -11.19 20.07
C SER A 1125 -20.96 -11.32 18.62
N TRP A 1126 -20.79 -12.53 18.06
CA TRP A 1126 -21.17 -12.88 16.70
C TRP A 1126 -22.67 -13.20 16.61
N THR A 1127 -23.49 -12.23 17.06
CA THR A 1127 -24.95 -12.32 17.15
C THR A 1127 -25.59 -11.21 16.32
N LEU A 1128 -26.69 -11.54 15.64
CA LEU A 1128 -27.49 -10.58 14.89
C LEU A 1128 -28.73 -10.18 15.70
N THR A 1129 -29.09 -8.91 15.61
CA THR A 1129 -30.22 -8.34 16.34
C THR A 1129 -31.46 -8.41 15.47
N LEU A 1130 -32.53 -9.01 16.00
CA LEU A 1130 -33.78 -9.12 15.27
C LEU A 1130 -34.52 -7.78 15.23
N THR A 1131 -34.40 -7.04 14.13
CA THR A 1131 -35.08 -5.74 13.92
C THR A 1131 -36.40 -5.89 13.14
N ARG A 1132 -36.57 -6.98 12.37
CA ARG A 1132 -37.73 -7.25 11.51
C ARG A 1132 -38.47 -8.52 11.93
N VAL A 1133 -39.13 -8.43 13.08
CA VAL A 1133 -39.76 -9.57 13.79
C VAL A 1133 -40.84 -10.36 13.00
N PHE A 1134 -41.29 -9.86 11.84
CA PHE A 1134 -42.26 -10.54 10.97
C PHE A 1134 -41.63 -11.13 9.69
N GLU A 1135 -40.40 -10.77 9.36
CA GLU A 1135 -39.72 -11.18 8.12
C GLU A 1135 -38.76 -12.34 8.34
N ARG A 1136 -38.14 -12.43 9.52
CA ARG A 1136 -37.14 -13.45 9.85
C ARG A 1136 -37.25 -13.90 11.31
N THR A 1137 -36.79 -15.11 11.59
CA THR A 1137 -36.57 -15.64 12.93
C THR A 1137 -35.14 -15.34 13.41
N ILE A 1138 -34.86 -15.45 14.72
CA ILE A 1138 -33.48 -15.38 15.24
C ILE A 1138 -32.65 -16.53 14.66
N ALA A 1139 -33.25 -17.71 14.47
CA ALA A 1139 -32.60 -18.84 13.83
C ALA A 1139 -32.21 -18.53 12.37
N ASP A 1140 -33.08 -17.85 11.60
CA ASP A 1140 -32.75 -17.42 10.24
C ASP A 1140 -31.52 -16.50 10.25
N GLN A 1141 -31.44 -15.56 11.19
CA GLN A 1141 -30.30 -14.65 11.24
C GLN A 1141 -29.01 -15.38 11.68
N SER A 1142 -29.08 -16.14 12.76
CA SER A 1142 -27.89 -16.77 13.34
C SER A 1142 -27.38 -17.95 12.51
N ILE A 1143 -28.27 -18.88 12.15
CA ILE A 1143 -27.90 -20.11 11.45
C ILE A 1143 -27.63 -19.80 9.98
N GLU A 1144 -28.56 -19.12 9.28
CA GLU A 1144 -28.44 -18.91 7.83
C GLU A 1144 -27.46 -17.81 7.42
N LEU A 1145 -27.28 -16.77 8.23
CA LEU A 1145 -26.42 -15.64 7.87
C LEU A 1145 -25.15 -15.59 8.71
N GLY A 1146 -25.27 -15.81 10.01
CA GLY A 1146 -24.18 -15.62 10.97
C GLY A 1146 -23.16 -16.76 10.99
N TYR A 1147 -23.59 -18.00 10.84
CA TYR A 1147 -22.81 -19.18 11.20
C TYR A 1147 -21.54 -19.34 10.35
N ASP A 1148 -21.67 -19.43 9.03
CA ASP A 1148 -20.53 -19.75 8.14
C ASP A 1148 -19.48 -18.63 8.03
N PRO A 1149 -19.86 -17.33 7.98
CA PRO A 1149 -18.89 -16.23 8.00
C PRO A 1149 -17.95 -16.24 9.21
N LEU A 1150 -18.32 -16.88 10.32
CA LEU A 1150 -17.43 -17.04 11.45
C LEU A 1150 -16.14 -17.81 11.06
N PHE A 1151 -16.25 -18.81 10.19
CA PHE A 1151 -15.16 -19.74 9.86
C PHE A 1151 -14.19 -19.19 8.81
N TRP A 1152 -14.66 -18.43 7.82
CA TRP A 1152 -13.78 -17.86 6.79
C TRP A 1152 -13.46 -16.38 7.02
N ARG A 1153 -14.37 -15.59 7.62
CA ARG A 1153 -14.14 -14.16 7.88
C ARG A 1153 -13.67 -13.91 9.31
N GLY A 1154 -14.28 -14.59 10.28
CA GLY A 1154 -13.89 -14.52 11.69
C GLY A 1154 -12.50 -15.11 11.92
N TYR A 1155 -12.32 -16.41 11.63
CA TYR A 1155 -11.07 -17.14 11.87
C TYR A 1155 -9.87 -16.48 11.16
N HIS A 1156 -10.01 -16.11 9.88
CA HIS A 1156 -8.97 -15.42 9.10
C HIS A 1156 -8.51 -14.10 9.72
N SER A 1157 -9.36 -13.46 10.54
CA SER A 1157 -9.01 -12.21 11.20
C SER A 1157 -8.25 -12.40 12.52
N PHE A 1158 -8.20 -13.63 13.04
CA PHE A 1158 -7.55 -13.94 14.30
C PHE A 1158 -6.04 -14.08 14.08
N THR A 1159 -5.26 -13.48 14.97
CA THR A 1159 -3.79 -13.54 14.94
C THR A 1159 -3.26 -14.01 16.29
N PRO A 1160 -2.00 -14.46 16.39
CA PRO A 1160 -1.41 -14.81 17.68
C PRO A 1160 -1.50 -13.69 18.73
N PHE A 1161 -1.60 -12.44 18.30
CA PHE A 1161 -1.67 -11.26 19.16
C PHE A 1161 -3.10 -10.74 19.38
N SER A 1162 -4.08 -11.16 18.58
CA SER A 1162 -5.45 -10.68 18.66
C SER A 1162 -6.44 -11.79 18.29
N TYR A 1163 -6.96 -12.46 19.31
CA TYR A 1163 -7.99 -13.48 19.21
C TYR A 1163 -8.94 -13.40 20.43
N PRO A 1164 -10.20 -13.83 20.29
CA PRO A 1164 -11.20 -13.66 21.34
C PRO A 1164 -11.08 -14.70 22.45
N SER A 1165 -11.57 -14.34 23.64
CA SER A 1165 -11.72 -15.28 24.76
C SER A 1165 -12.98 -16.13 24.60
N VAL A 1166 -14.05 -15.57 24.02
CA VAL A 1166 -15.32 -16.28 23.78
C VAL A 1166 -15.80 -16.07 22.35
N LEU A 1167 -16.11 -17.15 21.62
CA LEU A 1167 -16.89 -17.15 20.38
C LEU A 1167 -18.37 -17.19 20.76
N TYR A 1168 -19.01 -16.03 20.86
CA TYR A 1168 -20.30 -15.87 21.49
C TYR A 1168 -21.42 -15.78 20.45
N MET A 1169 -22.34 -16.74 20.45
CA MET A 1169 -23.34 -16.88 19.38
C MET A 1169 -24.67 -17.47 19.86
N ASP A 1170 -25.70 -17.29 19.04
CA ASP A 1170 -26.97 -18.00 19.11
C ASP A 1170 -26.86 -19.40 18.47
N PHE A 1171 -27.77 -20.30 18.84
CA PHE A 1171 -27.95 -21.64 18.29
C PHE A 1171 -26.66 -22.48 18.18
N ILE A 1172 -25.88 -22.56 19.26
CA ILE A 1172 -24.56 -23.20 19.22
C ILE A 1172 -24.63 -24.64 18.67
N GLY A 1173 -23.84 -24.90 17.62
CA GLY A 1173 -23.76 -26.19 16.94
C GLY A 1173 -24.87 -26.47 15.92
N SER A 1174 -25.87 -25.60 15.79
CA SER A 1174 -26.91 -25.76 14.76
C SER A 1174 -26.44 -25.12 13.46
N ALA A 1175 -25.95 -25.94 12.54
CA ALA A 1175 -25.48 -25.46 11.23
C ALA A 1175 -26.63 -25.28 10.22
N GLU A 1176 -27.76 -25.96 10.46
CA GLU A 1176 -28.99 -25.95 9.64
C GLU A 1176 -30.22 -25.78 10.56
N GLN A 1177 -31.29 -25.16 10.09
CA GLN A 1177 -32.43 -24.80 10.96
C GLN A 1177 -33.16 -25.99 11.60
N ASP A 1178 -33.14 -27.15 10.96
CA ASP A 1178 -33.81 -28.36 11.46
C ASP A 1178 -32.92 -29.17 12.44
N THR A 1179 -31.66 -28.76 12.63
CA THR A 1179 -30.69 -29.41 13.54
C THR A 1179 -30.92 -29.03 15.00
N LYS A 1180 -32.12 -29.35 15.53
CA LYS A 1180 -32.56 -28.94 16.87
C LYS A 1180 -32.19 -29.90 18.02
N THR A 1181 -31.47 -30.98 17.71
CA THR A 1181 -31.11 -32.02 18.69
C THR A 1181 -29.61 -32.20 18.73
N LEU A 1182 -29.07 -32.72 19.84
CA LEU A 1182 -27.63 -32.88 19.94
C LEU A 1182 -27.08 -33.81 18.85
N GLU A 1183 -27.78 -34.88 18.52
CA GLU A 1183 -27.33 -35.87 17.53
C GLU A 1183 -27.19 -35.28 16.11
N LYS A 1184 -27.97 -34.24 15.81
CA LYS A 1184 -27.97 -33.55 14.51
C LYS A 1184 -27.07 -32.32 14.43
N THR A 1185 -26.63 -31.78 15.57
CA THR A 1185 -25.76 -30.59 15.60
C THR A 1185 -24.29 -30.93 15.30
N THR A 1186 -23.51 -29.94 14.84
CA THR A 1186 -22.13 -30.11 14.34
C THR A 1186 -21.06 -29.70 15.36
N GLY A 1187 -19.87 -30.31 15.30
CA GLY A 1187 -18.76 -30.00 16.21
C GLY A 1187 -17.95 -28.75 15.83
N GLU A 1188 -18.35 -28.03 14.78
CA GLU A 1188 -17.49 -27.09 14.06
C GLU A 1188 -16.95 -25.96 14.95
N VAL A 1189 -17.81 -25.32 15.74
CA VAL A 1189 -17.40 -24.22 16.65
C VAL A 1189 -16.45 -24.71 17.75
N THR A 1190 -16.61 -25.95 18.23
CA THR A 1190 -15.69 -26.55 19.21
C THR A 1190 -14.32 -26.78 18.58
N ALA A 1191 -14.29 -27.38 17.38
CA ALA A 1191 -13.05 -27.61 16.65
C ALA A 1191 -12.35 -26.30 16.28
N MET A 1192 -13.11 -25.24 15.93
CA MET A 1192 -12.57 -23.90 15.70
C MET A 1192 -11.97 -23.28 16.96
N ALA A 1193 -12.63 -23.38 18.12
CA ALA A 1193 -12.05 -22.92 19.39
C ALA A 1193 -10.76 -23.70 19.74
N MET A 1194 -10.73 -25.01 19.49
CA MET A 1194 -9.51 -25.80 19.61
C MET A 1194 -8.44 -25.35 18.62
N ALA A 1195 -8.78 -25.03 17.37
CA ALA A 1195 -7.85 -24.48 16.36
C ALA A 1195 -7.25 -23.14 16.80
N VAL A 1196 -8.06 -22.23 17.36
CA VAL A 1196 -7.55 -20.97 17.92
C VAL A 1196 -6.57 -21.25 19.07
N ASN A 1197 -6.89 -22.17 19.98
CA ASN A 1197 -6.01 -22.45 21.11
C ASN A 1197 -4.73 -23.20 20.72
N MET A 1198 -4.83 -24.23 19.88
CA MET A 1198 -3.73 -25.12 19.55
C MET A 1198 -2.78 -24.50 18.52
N GLN A 1199 -3.29 -23.72 17.56
CA GLN A 1199 -2.48 -23.12 16.50
C GLN A 1199 -2.26 -21.63 16.68
N ILE A 1200 -3.30 -20.81 16.77
CA ILE A 1200 -3.16 -19.33 16.81
C ILE A 1200 -2.51 -18.87 18.12
N ALA A 1201 -3.11 -19.21 19.25
CA ALA A 1201 -2.65 -18.77 20.56
C ALA A 1201 -1.30 -19.41 20.95
N SER A 1202 -1.03 -20.65 20.51
CA SER A 1202 0.25 -21.33 20.78
C SER A 1202 1.45 -20.65 20.12
N GLN A 1203 1.24 -19.92 19.02
CA GLN A 1203 2.32 -19.13 18.40
C GLN A 1203 2.75 -17.94 19.27
N ASN A 1204 1.94 -17.54 20.26
CA ASN A 1204 2.23 -16.40 21.12
C ASN A 1204 2.77 -16.83 22.48
N CYS A 1205 4.07 -16.64 22.69
CA CYS A 1205 4.69 -17.03 23.95
C CYS A 1205 4.39 -16.11 25.13
N TYR A 1206 3.83 -14.90 24.92
CA TYR A 1206 3.36 -14.06 26.02
C TYR A 1206 2.24 -14.76 26.80
N VAL A 1207 1.36 -15.46 26.09
CA VAL A 1207 0.20 -16.12 26.69
C VAL A 1207 0.52 -17.52 27.19
N GLY A 1208 1.80 -17.89 27.31
CA GLY A 1208 2.23 -19.25 27.64
C GLY A 1208 2.27 -20.20 26.44
N GLY A 1209 2.37 -19.67 25.21
CA GLY A 1209 2.56 -20.45 23.99
C GLY A 1209 3.99 -20.98 23.77
N GLY A 1210 4.10 -21.83 22.75
CA GLY A 1210 5.27 -22.53 22.25
C GLY A 1210 4.82 -23.39 21.06
N SER A 1211 5.72 -23.72 20.12
CA SER A 1211 5.37 -24.60 18.99
C SER A 1211 4.81 -25.93 19.50
N ILE A 1212 3.59 -26.30 19.06
CA ILE A 1212 3.02 -27.63 19.35
C ILE A 1212 3.82 -28.75 18.67
N GLU A 1213 4.69 -28.41 17.71
CA GLU A 1213 5.71 -29.28 17.13
C GLU A 1213 7.11 -29.04 17.73
N PRO A 1214 7.92 -30.08 18.02
CA PRO A 1214 9.32 -29.91 18.39
C PRO A 1214 10.12 -29.33 17.22
N LYS A 1215 11.06 -28.43 17.52
CA LYS A 1215 11.99 -27.86 16.51
C LYS A 1215 12.59 -28.98 15.66
N LYS A 1216 12.40 -28.92 14.33
CA LYS A 1216 13.13 -29.80 13.39
C LYS A 1216 14.63 -29.70 13.67
N PRO A 1217 15.37 -30.81 13.75
CA PRO A 1217 16.82 -30.76 13.86
C PRO A 1217 17.40 -30.00 12.66
N GLU A 1218 18.35 -29.11 12.90
CA GLU A 1218 19.12 -28.46 11.85
C GLU A 1218 19.68 -29.52 10.89
N SER A 1219 19.53 -29.28 9.59
CA SER A 1219 20.17 -30.11 8.57
C SER A 1219 21.69 -30.08 8.80
N PRO A 1220 22.39 -31.22 8.81
CA PRO A 1220 23.80 -31.25 9.17
C PRO A 1220 24.63 -30.42 8.18
N VAL A 1221 25.35 -29.44 8.72
CA VAL A 1221 26.33 -28.60 8.04
C VAL A 1221 27.28 -29.48 7.22
N ALA A 1222 27.35 -29.23 5.91
CA ALA A 1222 28.34 -29.83 5.05
C ALA A 1222 29.74 -29.34 5.47
N HIS A 1223 30.52 -30.21 6.13
CA HIS A 1223 31.92 -29.95 6.44
C HIS A 1223 32.73 -29.74 5.15
N GLN A 1224 33.28 -28.54 4.98
CA GLN A 1224 34.43 -28.35 4.08
C GLN A 1224 35.67 -29.04 4.69
N PRO A 1225 36.43 -29.85 3.91
CA PRO A 1225 37.62 -30.53 4.40
C PRO A 1225 38.86 -29.63 4.28
N THR A 1226 39.71 -29.65 5.31
CA THR A 1226 41.08 -29.13 5.27
C THR A 1226 42.10 -30.29 5.25
N PRO A 1227 43.34 -30.04 4.76
CA PRO A 1227 44.09 -31.00 3.94
C PRO A 1227 45.11 -31.84 4.73
N GLY A 1228 45.37 -33.06 4.23
CA GLY A 1228 46.66 -33.73 4.43
C GLY A 1228 46.59 -35.23 4.72
N SER A 1229 46.79 -36.06 3.68
CA SER A 1229 47.76 -37.18 3.72
C SER A 1229 47.96 -37.75 2.31
N ALA A 1230 49.21 -37.79 1.86
CA ALA A 1230 49.70 -38.48 0.66
C ALA A 1230 49.60 -40.01 0.88
N SER A 1231 49.46 -40.94 -0.08
CA SER A 1231 49.98 -41.18 -1.44
C SER A 1231 49.27 -42.47 -1.98
N PRO A 1232 49.64 -43.15 -3.10
CA PRO A 1232 50.23 -42.82 -4.41
C PRO A 1232 49.37 -43.37 -5.61
N PRO A 1233 49.77 -43.19 -6.88
CA PRO A 1233 48.91 -43.37 -8.07
C PRO A 1233 49.12 -44.72 -8.78
N LEU A 1234 48.15 -45.18 -9.60
CA LEU A 1234 48.38 -46.06 -10.78
C LEU A 1234 47.11 -46.26 -11.66
N ARG A 1235 47.17 -45.62 -12.84
CA ARG A 1235 46.78 -45.98 -14.23
C ARG A 1235 45.83 -47.16 -14.60
N PRO A 1236 45.29 -47.13 -15.86
CA PRO A 1236 43.92 -47.52 -16.22
C PRO A 1236 43.83 -48.83 -17.04
N CYS A 1237 42.61 -49.34 -17.28
CA CYS A 1237 42.30 -50.13 -18.47
C CYS A 1237 40.83 -50.10 -18.90
N LEU A 1238 40.68 -50.06 -20.23
CA LEU A 1238 39.50 -50.12 -21.09
C LEU A 1238 38.89 -51.55 -21.20
N ILE A 1239 37.81 -51.65 -22.00
CA ILE A 1239 37.24 -52.82 -22.73
C ILE A 1239 36.01 -53.43 -22.01
N SER A 1240 34.83 -53.70 -22.59
CA SER A 1240 34.33 -53.78 -23.99
C SER A 1240 32.78 -53.76 -24.01
N LEU A 1241 32.21 -53.27 -25.13
CA LEU A 1241 30.83 -53.45 -25.60
C LEU A 1241 30.70 -54.71 -26.48
N THR A 1242 29.52 -55.36 -26.46
CA THR A 1242 28.87 -56.19 -27.53
C THR A 1242 27.61 -56.84 -26.89
N SER A 1243 26.38 -56.90 -27.42
CA SER A 1243 25.81 -57.10 -28.76
C SER A 1243 24.31 -56.64 -28.76
N ALA A 1244 23.78 -55.88 -29.74
CA ALA A 1244 23.04 -56.30 -30.97
C ALA A 1244 21.83 -57.23 -30.79
N THR A 1245 20.66 -57.13 -31.45
CA THR A 1245 19.83 -56.15 -32.21
C THR A 1245 18.47 -56.86 -32.47
N LEU A 1246 17.47 -56.16 -33.05
CA LEU A 1246 16.18 -56.57 -33.69
C LEU A 1246 14.93 -56.31 -32.83
N LEU A 1247 13.87 -55.61 -33.25
CA LEU A 1247 13.33 -55.29 -34.60
C LEU A 1247 12.56 -53.93 -34.61
N ILE A 1248 12.48 -53.35 -35.80
CA ILE A 1248 11.97 -52.02 -36.25
C ILE A 1248 10.81 -52.31 -37.28
N PRO A 1249 10.22 -51.39 -38.09
CA PRO A 1249 9.48 -50.09 -37.95
C PRO A 1249 8.05 -50.08 -38.61
N LEU A 1250 7.36 -48.93 -38.56
CA LEU A 1250 6.74 -48.26 -39.74
C LEU A 1250 6.38 -46.79 -39.41
N VAL A 1251 7.26 -45.78 -39.61
CA VAL A 1251 7.61 -44.88 -40.74
C VAL A 1251 6.57 -43.83 -41.23
N PHE A 1252 7.08 -42.58 -41.33
CA PHE A 1252 6.73 -41.39 -42.15
C PHE A 1252 5.69 -40.40 -41.61
N PHE A 1253 5.77 -39.06 -41.77
CA PHE A 1253 6.80 -38.02 -41.99
C PHE A 1253 6.03 -36.70 -42.29
N TYR A 1254 6.73 -35.56 -42.12
CA TYR A 1254 6.55 -34.25 -42.78
C TYR A 1254 5.54 -33.21 -42.22
N SER A 1255 6.15 -32.19 -41.59
CA SER A 1255 6.07 -30.73 -41.78
C SER A 1255 4.86 -30.06 -42.46
N CYS A 1256 4.39 -28.93 -41.89
CA CYS A 1256 4.60 -27.55 -42.37
C CYS A 1256 3.43 -26.58 -42.04
N ILE A 1257 3.81 -25.40 -41.51
CA ILE A 1257 3.24 -24.04 -41.73
C ILE A 1257 1.91 -23.69 -41.01
N PHE A 1258 1.97 -22.80 -40.01
CA PHE A 1258 1.75 -21.35 -40.14
C PHE A 1258 2.46 -20.59 -39.02
#